data_AF-A0A6L6JD57-F1
#
_entry.id   AF-A0A6L6JD57-F1
#
_cell.length_a   1.000
_cell.length_b   1.000
_cell.length_c   1.000
_cell.angle_alpha   90.00
_cell.angle_beta   90.00
_cell.angle_gamma   90.00
#
_symmetry.space_group_name_H-M   'P 1'
#
loop_
_entity.id
_entity.type
_entity.pdbx_description
1 polymer ?
#
loop_
_entity_poly.entity_id
_entity_poly.type
_entity_poly.pdbx_seq_one_letter_code
_entity_poly.pdbx_strand_id
1 'polypeptide(L)'
;MASWQAKQRDPLFDQSTQAALKRRGNELLGAVLVALGVLIAMMLVSYSPDDPSFLSATDEPAQNLLGRPGASLASVLMTMVGRGAWFLPIGSVAWGLRFMLHRHPDRVIRVISLAIAVFLFCGYTASITPPPEWPHGFGLGGEAGDLVMGFLLSLMPLKASVAIKILAVLLAAGTVALVSFGLGFDRAELGVGLRYLRDGLVTAKLLFLQAMDKAIRMSSGAAREYRSRTHARRARVAQAGSAELPASGPRIHTQPIPPTRRPAPSHAHRDEFEPELVDPETHYDEDAEAPSNDEISARITDVLRQRSERPAEKQSVLSAVTARLNGNRSEPSPAIEDEDDDEDALAPMPVMASEQSRNPLQPRKPSPRPAPQPAASQYEHPPLSLLAAASTVDRHQLPPEQLAENARMLEEVLDDYGVKGQITDVRPGPVVTLYELEPAPGLKASRVIGLADDIARSMSALSARVSTVPGRSVIGIELPNVRREKVVLREILAAPSYVDGTQPLPLALGKDIGGGPIVANLAKMPHLLIAGTTGSGKSVAINTMILSLLYKLTPEECRLIMIDPKMLELSVYDGIPHLLSPVVTDPKKAVVALKWVVGEMEERYRKMSKMGVRNIEGYNGRVREALSKDEMFKRTVQTGFDEDTGEPIFETEEFQPETFPYIVVIVDEMADLMMVAGKEIEACIQRLAQMARASGIHIIMATQRPSVDVITGTIKANFPTRISFQVTSKIDSRTILGEQGAEQLLGMGDMLYMAGGSKITRIHGPFVSDEEVEEVVNHLKSFGPPSYMSGVVEGPDEDRADSIDQVLGLSSGEGGDAELYDLAVAIVAKDRKCSTSYIQRKLAIGYNKAARLVEQMEEQGVVTPANHVGKREVLVPEV
;
A
#
# COMPACT_ATOMS: atom_id res chain seq x y z
N MET A 1 -16.17 -49.54 24.36
CA MET A 1 -16.97 -48.34 24.68
C MET A 1 -16.61 -47.89 26.09
N ALA A 2 -16.31 -46.61 26.29
CA ALA A 2 -16.19 -45.99 27.62
C ALA A 2 -16.48 -44.50 27.46
N SER A 3 -17.62 -44.03 28.00
CA SER A 3 -18.04 -42.63 27.91
C SER A 3 -17.60 -41.86 29.15
N TRP A 4 -16.79 -40.82 28.95
CA TRP A 4 -16.42 -39.89 30.03
C TRP A 4 -17.62 -38.97 30.33
N GLN A 5 -18.35 -39.26 31.41
CA GLN A 5 -19.41 -38.37 31.89
C GLN A 5 -18.79 -37.14 32.56
N ALA A 6 -18.95 -35.97 31.94
CA ALA A 6 -18.58 -34.70 32.56
C ALA A 6 -19.47 -34.45 33.78
N LYS A 7 -18.84 -34.38 34.96
CA LYS A 7 -19.52 -34.22 36.25
C LYS A 7 -20.11 -32.81 36.37
N GLN A 8 -21.40 -32.66 36.05
CA GLN A 8 -22.14 -31.42 36.29
C GLN A 8 -22.01 -31.05 37.78
N ARG A 9 -21.61 -29.80 38.05
CA ARG A 9 -21.73 -29.17 39.36
C ARG A 9 -23.10 -28.53 39.46
N ASP A 10 -23.71 -28.60 40.63
CA ASP A 10 -24.96 -27.88 40.90
C ASP A 10 -24.79 -26.37 40.68
N PRO A 11 -25.80 -25.69 40.13
CA PRO A 11 -25.72 -24.26 39.88
C PRO A 11 -25.66 -23.46 41.19
N LEU A 12 -24.77 -22.46 41.24
CA LEU A 12 -24.55 -21.58 42.39
C LEU A 12 -25.78 -20.73 42.81
N PHE A 13 -26.80 -20.66 41.97
CA PHE A 13 -28.04 -19.91 42.20
C PHE A 13 -29.23 -20.72 41.68
N ASP A 14 -30.39 -20.58 42.32
CA ASP A 14 -31.64 -21.18 41.85
C ASP A 14 -32.10 -20.57 40.51
N GLN A 15 -33.02 -21.25 39.82
CA GLN A 15 -33.48 -20.84 38.49
C GLN A 15 -34.19 -19.48 38.48
N SER A 16 -34.84 -19.06 39.58
CA SER A 16 -35.52 -17.76 39.66
C SER A 16 -34.51 -16.62 39.85
N THR A 17 -33.49 -16.82 40.70
CA THR A 17 -32.38 -15.86 40.86
C THR A 17 -31.57 -15.76 39.57
N GLN A 18 -31.30 -16.87 38.87
CA GLN A 18 -30.64 -16.82 37.56
C GLN A 18 -31.46 -16.05 36.51
N ALA A 19 -32.77 -16.28 36.45
CA ALA A 19 -33.65 -15.54 35.55
C ALA A 19 -33.67 -14.04 35.88
N ALA A 20 -33.77 -13.67 37.17
CA ALA A 20 -33.73 -12.28 37.62
C ALA A 20 -32.37 -11.61 37.35
N LEU A 21 -31.26 -12.30 37.57
CA LEU A 21 -29.91 -11.79 37.32
C LEU A 21 -29.64 -11.62 35.82
N LYS A 22 -30.04 -12.59 34.99
CA LYS A 22 -30.00 -12.47 33.52
C LYS A 22 -30.87 -11.30 33.04
N ARG A 23 -32.05 -11.11 33.64
CA ARG A 23 -32.95 -9.98 33.34
C ARG A 23 -32.28 -8.64 33.63
N ARG A 24 -31.80 -8.42 34.87
CA ARG A 24 -31.10 -7.18 35.25
C ARG A 24 -29.80 -6.96 34.47
N GLY A 25 -29.07 -8.02 34.14
CA GLY A 25 -27.88 -7.95 33.29
C GLY A 25 -28.19 -7.44 31.87
N ASN A 26 -29.29 -7.89 31.27
CA ASN A 26 -29.75 -7.39 29.97
C ASN A 26 -30.24 -5.93 30.05
N GLU A 27 -30.98 -5.56 31.10
CA GLU A 27 -31.40 -4.17 31.34
C GLU A 27 -30.17 -3.23 31.49
N LEU A 28 -29.15 -3.65 32.24
CA LEU A 28 -27.90 -2.91 32.43
C LEU A 28 -27.08 -2.80 31.13
N LEU A 29 -26.89 -3.91 30.41
CA LEU A 29 -26.22 -3.92 29.10
C LEU A 29 -26.91 -2.97 28.11
N GLY A 30 -28.25 -2.97 28.11
CA GLY A 30 -29.03 -2.06 27.29
C GLY A 30 -28.82 -0.58 27.66
N ALA A 31 -28.82 -0.26 28.95
CA ALA A 31 -28.55 1.10 29.42
C ALA A 31 -27.13 1.59 29.07
N VAL A 32 -26.12 0.73 29.19
CA VAL A 32 -24.73 1.02 28.78
C VAL A 32 -24.64 1.27 27.27
N LEU A 33 -25.34 0.49 26.44
CA LEU A 33 -25.39 0.69 24.99
C LEU A 33 -26.08 2.02 24.60
N VAL A 34 -27.16 2.42 25.30
CA VAL A 34 -27.77 3.76 25.09
C VAL A 34 -26.80 4.87 25.47
N ALA A 35 -26.14 4.78 26.63
CA ALA A 35 -25.18 5.80 27.07
C ALA A 35 -23.99 5.93 26.12
N LEU A 36 -23.42 4.81 25.65
CA LEU A 36 -22.37 4.79 24.64
C LEU A 36 -22.84 5.41 23.31
N GLY A 37 -24.07 5.10 22.88
CA GLY A 37 -24.65 5.71 21.68
C GLY A 37 -24.83 7.23 21.79
N VAL A 38 -25.19 7.76 22.96
CA VAL A 38 -25.27 9.21 23.20
C VAL A 38 -23.89 9.86 23.16
N LEU A 39 -22.87 9.26 23.78
CA LEU A 39 -21.49 9.78 23.75
C LEU A 39 -20.92 9.79 22.31
N ILE A 40 -21.16 8.73 21.54
CA ILE A 40 -20.77 8.66 20.12
C ILE A 40 -21.51 9.73 19.30
N ALA A 41 -22.81 9.96 19.56
CA ALA A 41 -23.54 11.04 18.91
C ALA A 41 -22.98 12.43 19.27
N MET A 42 -22.64 12.69 20.53
CA MET A 42 -22.08 13.98 20.98
C MET A 42 -20.77 14.32 20.25
N MET A 43 -19.83 13.37 20.14
CA MET A 43 -18.57 13.63 19.42
C MET A 43 -18.75 13.80 17.90
N LEU A 44 -19.76 13.17 17.29
CA LEU A 44 -20.06 13.32 15.86
C LEU A 44 -20.88 14.60 15.54
N VAL A 45 -21.69 15.10 16.48
CA VAL A 45 -22.38 16.40 16.36
C VAL A 45 -21.38 17.56 16.48
N SER A 46 -20.43 17.43 17.40
CA SER A 46 -19.41 18.46 17.69
C SER A 46 -18.08 18.19 16.99
N TYR A 47 -18.11 17.52 15.84
CA TYR A 47 -16.93 17.31 15.02
C TYR A 47 -16.55 18.61 14.29
N SER A 48 -15.30 19.06 14.49
CA SER A 48 -14.65 20.10 13.70
C SER A 48 -13.43 19.53 12.96
N PRO A 49 -13.14 19.91 11.71
CA PRO A 49 -11.90 19.54 11.01
C PRO A 49 -10.65 20.10 11.68
N ASP A 50 -10.78 21.29 12.27
CA ASP A 50 -9.67 22.08 12.83
C ASP A 50 -9.28 21.62 14.25
N ASP A 51 -10.05 20.71 14.84
CA ASP A 51 -9.77 20.17 16.17
C ASP A 51 -8.48 19.32 16.18
N PRO A 52 -7.63 19.47 17.22
CA PRO A 52 -6.41 18.69 17.36
C PRO A 52 -6.74 17.20 17.50
N SER A 53 -6.26 16.41 16.55
CA SER A 53 -6.57 14.99 16.36
C SER A 53 -5.36 14.22 15.83
N PHE A 54 -5.44 12.88 15.78
CA PHE A 54 -4.35 12.04 15.24
C PHE A 54 -3.98 12.34 13.77
N LEU A 55 -4.84 13.05 13.04
CA LEU A 55 -4.68 13.38 11.62
C LEU A 55 -4.52 14.90 11.37
N SER A 56 -4.67 15.74 12.40
CA SER A 56 -4.57 17.20 12.30
C SER A 56 -3.89 17.77 13.55
N ALA A 57 -2.70 18.33 13.36
CA ALA A 57 -1.88 18.89 14.43
C ALA A 57 -2.07 20.42 14.50
N THR A 58 -3.04 20.85 15.30
CA THR A 58 -3.36 22.28 15.53
C THR A 58 -3.08 22.67 16.98
N ASP A 59 -2.67 23.92 17.20
CA ASP A 59 -2.46 24.50 18.55
C ASP A 59 -3.78 24.97 19.21
N GLU A 60 -4.90 24.90 18.50
CA GLU A 60 -6.20 25.36 18.98
C GLU A 60 -6.83 24.44 20.05
N PRO A 61 -7.68 24.97 20.95
CA PRO A 61 -8.44 24.15 21.89
C PRO A 61 -9.55 23.39 21.17
N ALA A 62 -9.62 22.07 21.38
CA ALA A 62 -10.64 21.22 20.78
C ALA A 62 -12.07 21.68 21.13
N GLN A 63 -12.86 21.95 20.09
CA GLN A 63 -14.25 22.41 20.14
C GLN A 63 -15.23 21.26 20.42
N ASN A 64 -14.80 20.01 20.18
CA ASN A 64 -15.58 18.80 20.50
C ASN A 64 -16.07 18.75 21.96
N LEU A 65 -17.34 18.36 22.14
CA LEU A 65 -17.99 18.28 23.46
C LEU A 65 -17.38 17.23 24.40
N LEU A 66 -16.57 16.29 23.89
CA LEU A 66 -15.78 15.34 24.69
C LEU A 66 -14.27 15.69 24.67
N GLY A 67 -13.91 16.89 24.22
CA GLY A 67 -12.54 17.41 24.14
C GLY A 67 -11.63 16.62 23.18
N ARG A 68 -10.31 16.76 23.37
CA ARG A 68 -9.27 16.11 22.54
C ARG A 68 -9.49 14.62 22.22
N PRO A 69 -9.88 13.72 23.15
CA PRO A 69 -10.15 12.31 22.79
C PRO A 69 -11.42 12.13 21.94
N GLY A 70 -12.44 12.98 22.15
CA GLY A 70 -13.64 13.02 21.30
C GLY A 70 -13.32 13.48 19.89
N ALA A 71 -12.63 14.61 19.76
CA ALA A 71 -12.13 15.12 18.48
C ALA A 71 -11.29 14.10 17.72
N SER A 72 -10.33 13.46 18.42
CA SER A 72 -9.43 12.47 17.83
C SER A 72 -10.18 11.25 17.28
N LEU A 73 -11.20 10.76 17.99
CA LEU A 73 -11.99 9.61 17.55
C LEU A 73 -13.03 9.98 16.48
N ALA A 74 -13.64 11.16 16.57
CA ALA A 74 -14.55 11.68 15.55
C ALA A 74 -13.83 11.91 14.21
N SER A 75 -12.63 12.49 14.25
CA SER A 75 -11.74 12.68 13.08
C SER A 75 -11.49 11.37 12.34
N VAL A 76 -10.99 10.33 13.03
CA VAL A 76 -10.74 9.01 12.41
C VAL A 76 -12.02 8.39 11.81
N LEU A 77 -13.17 8.49 12.51
CA LEU A 77 -14.44 7.96 12.00
C LEU A 77 -14.95 8.72 10.77
N MET A 78 -14.80 10.05 10.74
CA MET A 78 -15.23 10.88 9.63
C MET A 78 -14.33 10.70 8.40
N THR A 79 -13.01 10.54 8.57
CA THR A 79 -12.11 10.19 7.47
C THR A 79 -12.41 8.80 6.90
N MET A 80 -12.50 7.77 7.76
CA MET A 80 -12.66 6.39 7.28
C MET A 80 -14.02 6.12 6.63
N VAL A 81 -15.13 6.58 7.23
CA VAL A 81 -16.50 6.21 6.82
C VAL A 81 -17.47 7.39 6.69
N GLY A 82 -17.01 8.63 6.87
CA GLY A 82 -17.82 9.84 6.69
C GLY A 82 -19.17 9.77 7.42
N ARG A 83 -20.24 10.07 6.69
CA ARG A 83 -21.61 10.00 7.23
C ARG A 83 -22.04 8.58 7.64
N GLY A 84 -21.32 7.53 7.25
CA GLY A 84 -21.50 6.15 7.75
C GLY A 84 -21.28 6.00 9.26
N ALA A 85 -20.47 6.87 9.89
CA ALA A 85 -20.23 6.86 11.33
C ALA A 85 -21.52 6.96 12.16
N TRP A 86 -22.56 7.62 11.62
CA TRP A 86 -23.87 7.79 12.26
C TRP A 86 -24.67 6.50 12.47
N PHE A 87 -24.28 5.38 11.86
CA PHE A 87 -24.88 4.07 12.17
C PHE A 87 -24.44 3.50 13.52
N LEU A 88 -23.29 3.92 14.05
CA LEU A 88 -22.82 3.51 15.38
C LEU A 88 -23.76 4.01 16.50
N PRO A 89 -24.06 5.32 16.65
CA PRO A 89 -24.97 5.77 17.70
C PRO A 89 -26.41 5.27 17.49
N ILE A 90 -26.90 5.25 16.23
CA ILE A 90 -28.24 4.75 15.91
C ILE A 90 -28.39 3.27 16.30
N GLY A 91 -27.41 2.43 15.94
CA GLY A 91 -27.41 1.01 16.31
C GLY A 91 -27.31 0.79 17.82
N SER A 92 -26.39 1.48 18.49
CA SER A 92 -26.19 1.38 19.94
C SER A 92 -27.44 1.79 20.74
N VAL A 93 -28.09 2.91 20.40
CA VAL A 93 -29.34 3.31 21.05
C VAL A 93 -30.49 2.36 20.74
N ALA A 94 -30.68 1.98 19.46
CA ALA A 94 -31.80 1.12 19.06
C ALA A 94 -31.72 -0.29 19.66
N TRP A 95 -30.53 -0.90 19.72
CA TRP A 95 -30.35 -2.18 20.41
C TRP A 95 -30.34 -2.02 21.93
N GLY A 96 -29.77 -0.94 22.47
CA GLY A 96 -29.78 -0.67 23.90
C GLY A 96 -31.20 -0.61 24.46
N LEU A 97 -32.08 0.15 23.79
CA LEU A 97 -33.52 0.17 24.06
C LEU A 97 -34.17 -1.21 23.91
N ARG A 98 -33.79 -2.02 22.91
CA ARG A 98 -34.32 -3.39 22.73
C ARG A 98 -33.88 -4.35 23.84
N PHE A 99 -32.66 -4.24 24.35
CA PHE A 99 -32.19 -4.99 25.52
C PHE A 99 -32.95 -4.57 26.79
N MET A 100 -33.14 -3.27 27.03
CA MET A 100 -33.99 -2.76 28.12
C MET A 100 -35.47 -3.19 27.99
N LEU A 101 -35.99 -3.26 26.76
CA LEU A 101 -37.34 -3.74 26.45
C LEU A 101 -37.44 -5.27 26.29
N HIS A 102 -36.38 -6.02 26.62
CA HIS A 102 -36.35 -7.49 26.63
C HIS A 102 -36.64 -8.14 25.26
N ARG A 103 -36.50 -7.40 24.15
CA ARG A 103 -36.67 -7.87 22.78
C ARG A 103 -35.31 -8.30 22.22
N HIS A 104 -34.88 -9.52 22.55
CA HIS A 104 -33.55 -10.01 22.19
C HIS A 104 -33.32 -10.08 20.67
N PRO A 105 -32.19 -9.55 20.16
CA PRO A 105 -31.75 -9.81 18.79
C PRO A 105 -31.04 -11.18 18.73
N ASP A 106 -31.81 -12.27 18.78
CA ASP A 106 -31.34 -13.67 18.91
C ASP A 106 -30.47 -14.22 17.77
N ARG A 107 -29.88 -13.36 16.91
CA ARG A 107 -29.05 -13.78 15.77
C ARG A 107 -27.90 -12.79 15.54
N VAL A 108 -26.67 -13.28 15.69
CA VAL A 108 -25.41 -12.56 15.37
C VAL A 108 -25.43 -11.95 13.95
N ILE A 109 -26.14 -12.59 13.01
CA ILE A 109 -26.31 -12.10 11.65
C ILE A 109 -26.90 -10.67 11.58
N ARG A 110 -27.69 -10.22 12.56
CA ARG A 110 -28.19 -8.83 12.62
C ARG A 110 -27.06 -7.81 12.84
N VAL A 111 -25.99 -8.21 13.53
CA VAL A 111 -24.77 -7.40 13.71
C VAL A 111 -23.99 -7.30 12.40
N ILE A 112 -23.82 -8.44 11.74
CA ILE A 112 -23.13 -8.53 10.43
C ILE A 112 -23.88 -7.70 9.38
N SER A 113 -25.22 -7.79 9.32
CA SER A 113 -26.04 -6.97 8.42
C SER A 113 -25.95 -5.48 8.72
N LEU A 114 -25.87 -5.07 9.99
CA LEU A 114 -25.68 -3.64 10.33
C LEU A 114 -24.31 -3.14 9.88
N ALA A 115 -23.25 -3.93 10.06
CA ALA A 115 -21.90 -3.59 9.59
C ALA A 115 -21.84 -3.46 8.05
N ILE A 116 -22.41 -4.42 7.32
CA ILE A 116 -22.50 -4.36 5.84
C ILE A 116 -23.32 -3.13 5.40
N ALA A 117 -24.39 -2.78 6.13
CA ALA A 117 -25.18 -1.58 5.83
C ALA A 117 -24.38 -0.28 5.95
N VAL A 118 -23.39 -0.19 6.85
CA VAL A 118 -22.49 0.97 6.92
C VAL A 118 -21.72 1.12 5.61
N PHE A 119 -21.08 0.04 5.13
CA PHE A 119 -20.32 0.08 3.86
C PHE A 119 -21.20 0.42 2.65
N LEU A 120 -22.41 -0.13 2.55
CA LEU A 120 -23.36 0.25 1.49
C LEU A 120 -23.78 1.73 1.60
N PHE A 121 -23.93 2.27 2.81
CA PHE A 121 -24.25 3.68 3.02
C PHE A 121 -23.06 4.61 2.72
N CYS A 122 -21.82 4.19 2.98
CA CYS A 122 -20.62 4.92 2.59
C CYS A 122 -20.57 5.04 1.05
N GLY A 123 -20.72 3.93 0.32
CA GLY A 123 -20.80 3.95 -1.14
C GLY A 123 -22.00 4.76 -1.66
N TYR A 124 -23.16 4.70 -1.02
CA TYR A 124 -24.31 5.54 -1.37
C TYR A 124 -24.00 7.03 -1.16
N THR A 125 -23.41 7.42 -0.04
CA THR A 125 -23.11 8.83 0.25
C THR A 125 -21.97 9.38 -0.62
N ALA A 126 -21.01 8.55 -1.05
CA ALA A 126 -20.04 8.90 -2.09
C ALA A 126 -20.67 9.14 -3.48
N SER A 127 -21.90 8.67 -3.74
CA SER A 127 -22.64 9.02 -4.98
C SER A 127 -23.26 10.43 -4.96
N ILE A 128 -23.24 11.10 -3.80
CA ILE A 128 -23.84 12.42 -3.57
C ILE A 128 -22.73 13.46 -3.58
N THR A 129 -22.86 14.48 -4.42
CA THR A 129 -21.97 15.64 -4.44
C THR A 129 -21.93 16.32 -3.05
N PRO A 130 -20.75 16.50 -2.43
CA PRO A 130 -20.64 17.26 -1.19
C PRO A 130 -21.16 18.70 -1.34
N PRO A 131 -21.71 19.31 -0.28
CA PRO A 131 -22.03 20.74 -0.27
C PRO A 131 -20.74 21.58 -0.31
N PRO A 132 -20.80 22.87 -0.71
CA PRO A 132 -19.63 23.76 -0.70
C PRO A 132 -18.96 23.94 0.67
N GLU A 133 -19.72 23.71 1.74
CA GLU A 133 -19.27 23.75 3.14
C GLU A 133 -18.51 22.48 3.58
N TRP A 134 -18.31 21.49 2.70
CA TRP A 134 -17.61 20.25 3.03
C TRP A 134 -16.09 20.44 2.99
N PRO A 135 -15.37 20.32 4.12
CA PRO A 135 -13.99 20.79 4.25
C PRO A 135 -12.94 19.71 3.94
N HIS A 136 -13.34 18.57 3.35
CA HIS A 136 -12.47 17.41 3.16
C HIS A 136 -12.30 17.05 1.68
N GLY A 137 -11.12 16.52 1.33
CA GLY A 137 -10.81 16.02 -0.02
C GLY A 137 -11.48 14.69 -0.39
N PHE A 138 -12.12 14.01 0.56
CA PHE A 138 -12.91 12.79 0.36
C PHE A 138 -14.42 13.09 0.35
N GLY A 139 -15.21 12.24 -0.31
CA GLY A 139 -16.65 12.36 -0.44
C GLY A 139 -17.42 12.16 0.88
N LEU A 140 -18.75 12.36 0.83
CA LEU A 140 -19.61 12.28 2.03
C LEU A 140 -19.61 10.89 2.71
N GLY A 141 -19.11 9.86 2.05
CA GLY A 141 -18.94 8.49 2.58
C GLY A 141 -17.57 8.18 3.18
N GLY A 142 -16.66 9.16 3.27
CA GLY A 142 -15.27 8.94 3.67
C GLY A 142 -14.48 8.16 2.61
N GLU A 143 -13.21 7.90 2.89
CA GLU A 143 -12.30 7.18 1.99
C GLU A 143 -12.83 5.78 1.61
N ALA A 144 -13.48 5.08 2.54
CA ALA A 144 -14.11 3.79 2.26
C ALA A 144 -15.32 3.92 1.30
N GLY A 145 -16.06 5.03 1.36
CA GLY A 145 -17.16 5.30 0.42
C GLY A 145 -16.66 5.53 -1.00
N ASP A 146 -15.61 6.34 -1.14
CA ASP A 146 -15.00 6.66 -2.44
C ASP A 146 -14.32 5.45 -3.07
N LEU A 147 -13.63 4.61 -2.26
CA LEU A 147 -13.05 3.34 -2.71
C LEU A 147 -14.13 2.36 -3.19
N VAL A 148 -15.23 2.21 -2.43
CA VAL A 148 -16.37 1.35 -2.82
C VAL A 148 -17.04 1.86 -4.10
N MET A 149 -17.22 3.18 -4.22
CA MET A 149 -17.76 3.81 -5.43
C MET A 149 -16.85 3.59 -6.64
N GLY A 150 -15.55 3.86 -6.51
CA GLY A 150 -14.56 3.67 -7.57
C GLY A 150 -14.50 2.23 -8.09
N PHE A 151 -14.45 1.25 -7.18
CA PHE A 151 -14.46 -0.18 -7.53
C PHE A 151 -15.75 -0.60 -8.24
N LEU A 152 -16.91 -0.18 -7.74
CA LEU A 152 -18.19 -0.54 -8.34
C LEU A 152 -18.39 0.14 -9.71
N LEU A 153 -17.83 1.34 -9.91
CA LEU A 153 -17.81 2.00 -11.22
C LEU A 153 -16.87 1.31 -12.22
N SER A 154 -15.70 0.80 -11.79
CA SER A 154 -14.79 0.08 -12.69
C SER A 154 -15.36 -1.25 -13.20
N LEU A 155 -16.31 -1.84 -12.49
CA LEU A 155 -17.03 -3.06 -12.90
C LEU A 155 -18.19 -2.79 -13.89
N MET A 156 -18.62 -1.54 -14.08
CA MET A 156 -19.76 -1.22 -14.95
C MET A 156 -19.30 -0.73 -16.33
N PRO A 157 -19.65 -1.43 -17.45
CA PRO A 157 -19.37 -0.98 -18.81
C PRO A 157 -20.34 0.13 -19.27
N LEU A 158 -20.50 1.17 -18.44
CA LEU A 158 -21.43 2.29 -18.64
C LEU A 158 -20.71 3.63 -18.42
N LYS A 159 -21.24 4.71 -19.02
CA LYS A 159 -20.79 6.07 -18.72
C LYS A 159 -21.04 6.39 -17.24
N ALA A 160 -20.04 6.92 -16.54
CA ALA A 160 -20.07 7.16 -15.10
C ALA A 160 -21.32 7.93 -14.62
N SER A 161 -21.76 8.95 -15.35
CA SER A 161 -22.96 9.74 -15.02
C SER A 161 -24.29 8.97 -15.06
N VAL A 162 -24.30 7.77 -15.65
CA VAL A 162 -25.43 6.81 -15.61
C VAL A 162 -25.16 5.74 -14.56
N ALA A 163 -23.94 5.19 -14.51
CA ALA A 163 -23.54 4.17 -13.55
C ALA A 163 -23.73 4.63 -12.09
N ILE A 164 -23.26 5.84 -11.75
CA ILE A 164 -23.43 6.45 -10.41
C ILE A 164 -24.91 6.50 -10.01
N LYS A 165 -25.82 6.86 -10.93
CA LYS A 165 -27.26 6.98 -10.63
C LYS A 165 -27.93 5.62 -10.39
N ILE A 166 -27.59 4.61 -11.20
CA ILE A 166 -28.08 3.24 -11.00
C ILE A 166 -27.56 2.71 -9.66
N LEU A 167 -26.27 2.87 -9.41
CA LEU A 167 -25.60 2.38 -8.21
C LEU A 167 -26.08 3.07 -6.94
N ALA A 168 -26.32 4.38 -6.96
CA ALA A 168 -26.91 5.14 -5.85
C ALA A 168 -28.25 4.54 -5.41
N VAL A 169 -29.13 4.21 -6.36
CA VAL A 169 -30.44 3.59 -6.06
C VAL A 169 -30.27 2.19 -5.48
N LEU A 170 -29.35 1.37 -6.02
CA LEU A 170 -29.09 0.02 -5.52
C LEU A 170 -28.48 0.03 -4.11
N LEU A 171 -27.49 0.88 -3.85
CA LEU A 171 -26.83 1.02 -2.55
C LEU A 171 -27.79 1.61 -1.49
N ALA A 172 -28.63 2.58 -1.85
CA ALA A 172 -29.68 3.09 -0.98
C ALA A 172 -30.70 2.00 -0.62
N ALA A 173 -31.19 1.24 -1.59
CA ALA A 173 -32.16 0.17 -1.36
C ALA A 173 -31.56 -0.97 -0.51
N GLY A 174 -30.33 -1.39 -0.80
CA GLY A 174 -29.58 -2.38 -0.02
C GLY A 174 -29.34 -1.92 1.41
N THR A 175 -28.97 -0.65 1.61
CA THR A 175 -28.83 -0.04 2.94
C THR A 175 -30.15 -0.11 3.70
N VAL A 176 -31.25 0.41 3.14
CA VAL A 176 -32.56 0.44 3.84
C VAL A 176 -33.03 -0.97 4.23
N ALA A 177 -32.81 -1.97 3.37
CA ALA A 177 -33.12 -3.37 3.67
C ALA A 177 -32.26 -3.92 4.83
N LEU A 178 -30.93 -3.76 4.78
CA LEU A 178 -30.03 -4.30 5.80
C LEU A 178 -30.13 -3.55 7.14
N VAL A 179 -30.33 -2.23 7.14
CA VAL A 179 -30.61 -1.44 8.35
C VAL A 179 -31.89 -1.92 9.02
N SER A 180 -32.97 -2.09 8.25
CA SER A 180 -34.25 -2.57 8.80
C SER A 180 -34.11 -3.94 9.45
N PHE A 181 -33.37 -4.85 8.82
CA PHE A 181 -33.11 -6.19 9.33
C PHE A 181 -32.16 -6.22 10.54
N GLY A 182 -31.09 -5.40 10.52
CA GLY A 182 -30.07 -5.31 11.57
C GLY A 182 -30.58 -4.61 12.83
N LEU A 183 -31.33 -3.51 12.69
CA LEU A 183 -32.09 -2.91 13.79
C LEU A 183 -33.22 -3.83 14.28
N GLY A 184 -33.61 -4.83 13.46
CA GLY A 184 -34.45 -5.94 13.88
C GLY A 184 -35.95 -5.66 13.78
N PHE A 185 -36.39 -4.88 12.80
CA PHE A 185 -37.81 -4.70 12.50
C PHE A 185 -38.44 -6.03 12.07
N ASP A 186 -39.60 -6.36 12.63
CA ASP A 186 -40.34 -7.56 12.22
C ASP A 186 -41.22 -7.30 10.99
N ARG A 187 -41.62 -8.37 10.28
CA ARG A 187 -42.45 -8.27 9.05
C ARG A 187 -43.75 -7.49 9.25
N ALA A 188 -44.33 -7.52 10.46
CA ALA A 188 -45.50 -6.73 10.82
C ALA A 188 -45.20 -5.23 10.96
N GLU A 189 -44.07 -4.88 11.57
CA GLU A 189 -43.61 -3.49 11.76
C GLU A 189 -43.25 -2.86 10.39
N LEU A 190 -42.53 -3.59 9.54
CA LEU A 190 -42.29 -3.23 8.14
C LEU A 190 -43.60 -3.06 7.36
N GLY A 191 -44.57 -3.95 7.54
CA GLY A 191 -45.89 -3.85 6.93
C GLY A 191 -46.71 -2.64 7.43
N VAL A 192 -46.43 -2.09 8.62
CA VAL A 192 -47.00 -0.80 9.07
C VAL A 192 -46.27 0.36 8.39
N GLY A 193 -44.93 0.37 8.39
CA GLY A 193 -44.13 1.41 7.75
C GLY A 193 -44.42 1.56 6.25
N LEU A 194 -44.53 0.45 5.52
CA LEU A 194 -44.83 0.47 4.08
C LEU A 194 -46.27 0.95 3.78
N ARG A 195 -47.22 0.71 4.69
CA ARG A 195 -48.58 1.30 4.60
C ARG A 195 -48.54 2.79 4.86
N TYR A 196 -47.86 3.26 5.91
CA TYR A 196 -47.66 4.70 6.14
C TYR A 196 -46.97 5.39 4.96
N LEU A 197 -45.95 4.77 4.35
CA LEU A 197 -45.29 5.31 3.16
C LEU A 197 -46.28 5.39 1.99
N ARG A 198 -47.01 4.30 1.68
CA ARG A 198 -48.04 4.26 0.62
C ARG A 198 -49.11 5.33 0.85
N ASP A 199 -49.64 5.42 2.07
CA ASP A 199 -50.76 6.29 2.41
C ASP A 199 -50.31 7.76 2.47
N GLY A 200 -49.05 8.03 2.87
CA GLY A 200 -48.38 9.31 2.73
C GLY A 200 -48.14 9.70 1.27
N LEU A 201 -47.76 8.76 0.39
CA LEU A 201 -47.55 9.00 -1.04
C LEU A 201 -48.89 9.21 -1.79
N VAL A 202 -49.95 8.51 -1.37
CA VAL A 202 -51.33 8.79 -1.79
C VAL A 202 -51.79 10.16 -1.30
N THR A 203 -51.50 10.53 -0.05
CA THR A 203 -51.86 11.84 0.52
C THR A 203 -51.09 12.98 -0.17
N ALA A 204 -49.80 12.80 -0.45
CA ALA A 204 -48.98 13.73 -1.23
C ALA A 204 -49.48 13.85 -2.68
N LYS A 205 -49.87 12.74 -3.32
CA LYS A 205 -50.51 12.75 -4.65
C LYS A 205 -51.86 13.47 -4.62
N LEU A 206 -52.66 13.30 -3.56
CA LEU A 206 -53.93 14.01 -3.38
C LEU A 206 -53.73 15.50 -3.14
N LEU A 207 -52.76 15.88 -2.29
CA LEU A 207 -52.36 17.28 -2.08
C LEU A 207 -51.82 17.92 -3.37
N PHE A 208 -50.99 17.20 -4.13
CA PHE A 208 -50.49 17.66 -5.42
C PHE A 208 -51.62 17.82 -6.45
N LEU A 209 -52.54 16.86 -6.54
CA LEU A 209 -53.72 16.97 -7.40
C LEU A 209 -54.67 18.08 -6.94
N GLN A 210 -54.83 18.33 -5.64
CA GLN A 210 -55.59 19.45 -5.10
C GLN A 210 -54.89 20.79 -5.36
N ALA A 211 -53.56 20.85 -5.29
CA ALA A 211 -52.77 22.04 -5.64
C ALA A 211 -52.86 22.33 -7.15
N MET A 212 -52.73 21.30 -8.00
CA MET A 212 -52.98 21.40 -9.43
C MET A 212 -54.40 21.84 -9.73
N ASP A 213 -55.42 21.24 -9.12
CA ASP A 213 -56.83 21.60 -9.34
C ASP A 213 -57.13 23.01 -8.81
N LYS A 214 -56.52 23.44 -7.69
CA LYS A 214 -56.60 24.82 -7.20
C LYS A 214 -55.90 25.80 -8.17
N ALA A 215 -54.76 25.43 -8.74
CA ALA A 215 -54.06 26.20 -9.78
C ALA A 215 -54.80 26.21 -11.13
N ILE A 216 -55.53 25.14 -11.48
CA ILE A 216 -56.41 25.04 -12.65
C ILE A 216 -57.69 25.86 -12.43
N ARG A 217 -58.25 25.89 -11.22
CA ARG A 217 -59.36 26.76 -10.84
C ARG A 217 -58.95 28.24 -10.80
N MET A 218 -57.76 28.56 -10.30
CA MET A 218 -57.19 29.91 -10.36
C MET A 218 -56.90 30.32 -11.81
N SER A 219 -56.24 29.49 -12.62
CA SER A 219 -55.91 29.83 -14.01
C SER A 219 -57.14 29.84 -14.92
N SER A 220 -58.16 28.99 -14.70
CA SER A 220 -59.44 29.06 -15.42
C SER A 220 -60.35 30.19 -14.93
N GLY A 221 -60.26 30.59 -13.66
CA GLY A 221 -60.86 31.82 -13.14
C GLY A 221 -60.24 33.05 -13.78
N ALA A 222 -58.92 33.19 -13.67
CA ALA A 222 -58.15 34.26 -14.31
C ALA A 222 -58.31 34.27 -15.84
N ALA A 223 -58.36 33.11 -16.51
CA ALA A 223 -58.61 33.04 -17.95
C ALA A 223 -60.06 33.36 -18.33
N ARG A 224 -61.06 33.05 -17.48
CA ARG A 224 -62.46 33.50 -17.68
C ARG A 224 -62.58 35.00 -17.48
N GLU A 225 -61.89 35.57 -16.49
CA GLU A 225 -61.88 37.01 -16.26
C GLU A 225 -61.03 37.78 -17.30
N TYR A 226 -59.91 37.23 -17.74
CA TYR A 226 -59.14 37.79 -18.85
C TYR A 226 -59.93 37.69 -20.16
N ARG A 227 -60.66 36.59 -20.41
CA ARG A 227 -61.59 36.49 -21.55
C ARG A 227 -62.77 37.44 -21.41
N SER A 228 -63.37 37.63 -20.24
CA SER A 228 -64.47 38.61 -20.08
C SER A 228 -63.98 40.05 -20.25
N ARG A 229 -62.82 40.41 -19.68
CA ARG A 229 -62.17 41.72 -19.86
C ARG A 229 -61.74 41.95 -21.32
N THR A 230 -61.20 40.95 -22.02
CA THR A 230 -60.84 41.09 -23.45
C THR A 230 -62.03 41.03 -24.40
N HIS A 231 -63.10 40.28 -24.10
CA HIS A 231 -64.36 40.37 -24.83
C HIS A 231 -65.08 41.69 -24.56
N ALA A 232 -65.07 42.23 -23.35
CA ALA A 232 -65.59 43.56 -23.05
C ALA A 232 -64.77 44.67 -23.74
N ARG A 233 -63.43 44.54 -23.77
CA ARG A 233 -62.54 45.45 -24.52
C ARG A 233 -62.77 45.33 -26.04
N ARG A 234 -62.92 44.13 -26.59
CA ARG A 234 -63.27 43.91 -28.01
C ARG A 234 -64.68 44.39 -28.35
N ALA A 235 -65.67 44.23 -27.47
CA ALA A 235 -67.03 44.75 -27.66
C ALA A 235 -67.05 46.28 -27.65
N ARG A 236 -66.34 46.92 -26.70
CA ARG A 236 -66.18 48.39 -26.67
C ARG A 236 -65.42 48.91 -27.89
N VAL A 237 -64.36 48.22 -28.35
CA VAL A 237 -63.62 48.60 -29.56
C VAL A 237 -64.45 48.36 -30.84
N ALA A 238 -65.27 47.30 -30.89
CA ALA A 238 -66.18 47.04 -32.01
C ALA A 238 -67.33 48.07 -32.07
N GLN A 239 -67.84 48.53 -30.92
CA GLN A 239 -68.78 49.66 -30.86
C GLN A 239 -68.12 51.02 -31.14
N ALA A 240 -66.82 51.17 -30.86
CA ALA A 240 -66.04 52.36 -31.21
C ALA A 240 -65.56 52.39 -32.68
N GLY A 241 -65.72 51.29 -33.43
CA GLY A 241 -65.41 51.20 -34.86
C GLY A 241 -66.47 51.80 -35.79
N SER A 242 -67.58 52.31 -35.25
CA SER A 242 -68.73 52.83 -36.00
C SER A 242 -69.22 54.16 -35.41
N ALA A 243 -68.34 55.17 -35.38
CA ALA A 243 -68.66 56.52 -34.93
C ALA A 243 -67.91 57.57 -35.77
N GLU A 244 -68.55 58.07 -36.83
CA GLU A 244 -68.14 59.33 -37.46
C GLU A 244 -68.57 60.53 -36.61
N LEU A 245 -67.83 61.64 -36.71
CA LEU A 245 -67.86 62.72 -35.74
C LEU A 245 -68.96 63.76 -36.01
N PRO A 246 -69.46 64.39 -34.94
CA PRO A 246 -69.64 65.84 -34.90
C PRO A 246 -68.68 66.51 -33.88
N ALA A 247 -68.51 67.82 -34.00
CA ALA A 247 -67.37 68.55 -33.43
C ALA A 247 -67.67 69.40 -32.17
N SER A 248 -66.60 70.07 -31.68
CA SER A 248 -66.59 71.30 -30.85
C SER A 248 -66.88 71.26 -29.33
N GLY A 249 -65.88 70.81 -28.55
CA GLY A 249 -65.38 71.48 -27.32
C GLY A 249 -66.14 71.29 -25.99
N PRO A 250 -65.68 71.91 -24.87
CA PRO A 250 -64.46 72.72 -24.65
C PRO A 250 -63.47 72.15 -23.59
N ARG A 251 -62.44 72.92 -23.19
CA ARG A 251 -61.35 72.55 -22.23
C ARG A 251 -61.65 72.90 -20.76
N ILE A 252 -61.00 72.22 -19.79
CA ILE A 252 -60.53 72.67 -18.43
C ILE A 252 -59.83 71.46 -17.74
N HIS A 253 -58.56 71.50 -17.27
CA HIS A 253 -58.04 71.83 -15.90
C HIS A 253 -58.73 71.06 -14.74
N THR A 254 -58.13 70.52 -13.65
CA THR A 254 -56.80 70.54 -12.97
C THR A 254 -56.37 69.09 -12.55
N GLN A 255 -55.26 68.70 -11.87
CA GLN A 255 -54.37 69.23 -10.81
C GLN A 255 -55.01 69.30 -9.37
N PRO A 256 -54.28 69.21 -8.22
CA PRO A 256 -53.66 67.98 -7.61
C PRO A 256 -53.75 67.93 -6.02
N ILE A 257 -52.84 67.21 -5.29
CA ILE A 257 -52.37 67.46 -3.87
C ILE A 257 -53.35 67.05 -2.68
N PRO A 258 -52.98 66.72 -1.39
CA PRO A 258 -51.81 66.04 -0.76
C PRO A 258 -52.21 65.07 0.47
N PRO A 259 -51.64 64.97 1.73
CA PRO A 259 -51.76 63.74 2.61
C PRO A 259 -52.09 63.96 4.15
N THR A 260 -51.37 63.28 5.09
CA THR A 260 -51.45 63.19 6.61
C THR A 260 -52.29 62.02 7.18
N ARG A 261 -52.06 61.40 8.38
CA ARG A 261 -51.29 61.71 9.64
C ARG A 261 -50.91 60.39 10.41
N ARG A 262 -49.93 60.38 11.34
CA ARG A 262 -49.51 59.23 12.25
C ARG A 262 -50.19 59.29 13.65
N PRO A 263 -50.13 58.30 14.58
CA PRO A 263 -49.36 57.01 14.68
C PRO A 263 -50.30 55.75 14.68
N ALA A 264 -50.17 54.56 15.33
CA ALA A 264 -49.36 53.97 16.44
C ALA A 264 -49.33 52.39 16.38
N PRO A 265 -48.61 51.63 17.26
CA PRO A 265 -48.18 50.24 16.97
C PRO A 265 -48.80 49.06 17.77
N SER A 266 -48.78 47.84 17.20
CA SER A 266 -48.72 46.53 17.91
C SER A 266 -48.25 45.36 16.99
N HIS A 267 -47.99 44.19 17.60
CA HIS A 267 -47.18 43.03 17.18
C HIS A 267 -47.42 42.29 15.83
N ALA A 268 -46.30 41.74 15.32
CA ALA A 268 -46.11 40.39 14.73
C ALA A 268 -46.82 39.95 13.42
N HIS A 269 -46.03 39.86 12.34
CA HIS A 269 -45.85 38.68 11.46
C HIS A 269 -44.65 38.95 10.52
N ARG A 270 -44.04 37.91 9.92
CA ARG A 270 -42.94 38.08 8.94
C ARG A 270 -42.85 36.87 8.00
N ASP A 271 -42.91 37.14 6.70
CA ASP A 271 -42.32 36.35 5.62
C ASP A 271 -41.93 37.33 4.49
N GLU A 272 -40.78 37.04 3.89
CA GLU A 272 -39.97 37.63 2.81
C GLU A 272 -40.39 38.86 1.96
N PHE A 273 -39.32 39.48 1.42
CA PHE A 273 -39.19 40.49 0.34
C PHE A 273 -39.38 42.00 0.60
N GLU A 274 -38.30 42.70 0.22
CA GLU A 274 -38.04 44.13 0.00
C GLU A 274 -38.88 44.72 -1.18
N PRO A 275 -38.90 46.05 -1.49
CA PRO A 275 -37.77 47.00 -1.34
C PRO A 275 -38.09 48.49 -1.02
N GLU A 276 -37.04 49.33 -1.16
CA GLU A 276 -36.99 50.81 -1.21
C GLU A 276 -37.24 51.56 0.12
N LEU A 277 -36.24 52.26 0.69
CA LEU A 277 -35.73 53.62 0.36
C LEU A 277 -36.76 54.73 0.72
N VAL A 278 -36.39 55.84 1.36
CA VAL A 278 -35.24 56.75 1.11
C VAL A 278 -34.58 57.24 2.43
N ASP A 279 -33.24 57.22 2.47
CA ASP A 279 -32.25 58.30 2.75
C ASP A 279 -32.67 59.69 3.32
N PRO A 280 -31.73 60.58 3.77
CA PRO A 280 -30.30 60.61 3.42
C PRO A 280 -29.26 60.84 4.55
N GLU A 281 -28.02 60.42 4.25
CA GLU A 281 -26.76 61.23 4.20
C GLU A 281 -25.52 60.43 4.65
N THR A 282 -24.71 59.95 3.69
CA THR A 282 -23.35 60.50 3.46
C THR A 282 -22.73 59.97 2.15
N HIS A 283 -22.35 60.91 1.28
CA HIS A 283 -21.56 60.72 0.05
C HIS A 283 -20.47 59.64 0.10
N TYR A 284 -20.52 58.72 -0.86
CA TYR A 284 -19.48 58.60 -1.88
C TYR A 284 -20.19 58.51 -3.24
N ASP A 285 -19.88 59.42 -4.16
CA ASP A 285 -20.65 59.68 -5.38
C ASP A 285 -20.53 58.52 -6.39
N GLU A 286 -21.62 57.97 -6.95
CA GLU A 286 -22.56 58.58 -7.92
C GLU A 286 -21.93 58.84 -9.31
N ASP A 287 -21.62 57.76 -10.04
CA ASP A 287 -21.87 57.62 -11.51
C ASP A 287 -21.42 56.23 -12.05
N ALA A 288 -22.13 55.16 -11.65
CA ALA A 288 -22.04 53.84 -12.29
C ALA A 288 -23.28 52.98 -11.99
N GLU A 289 -24.13 52.72 -12.98
CA GLU A 289 -25.27 51.79 -12.82
C GLU A 289 -24.79 50.34 -12.64
N ALA A 290 -25.49 49.59 -11.77
CA ALA A 290 -25.32 48.14 -11.72
C ALA A 290 -25.90 47.51 -13.00
N PRO A 291 -25.13 46.73 -13.77
CA PRO A 291 -25.53 46.31 -15.11
C PRO A 291 -26.80 45.44 -15.08
N SER A 292 -27.68 45.69 -16.05
CA SER A 292 -28.96 44.99 -16.19
C SER A 292 -28.78 43.48 -16.43
N ASN A 293 -29.81 42.67 -16.16
CA ASN A 293 -29.75 41.23 -16.43
C ASN A 293 -29.53 40.88 -17.92
N ASP A 294 -29.90 41.77 -18.85
CA ASP A 294 -29.60 41.60 -20.27
C ASP A 294 -28.13 41.94 -20.57
N GLU A 295 -27.52 42.93 -19.90
CA GLU A 295 -26.06 43.17 -19.98
C GLU A 295 -25.23 42.09 -19.28
N ILE A 296 -25.71 41.51 -18.18
CA ILE A 296 -25.09 40.36 -17.53
C ILE A 296 -25.18 39.13 -18.45
N SER A 297 -26.33 38.92 -19.12
CA SER A 297 -26.50 37.86 -20.12
C SER A 297 -25.62 38.09 -21.37
N ALA A 298 -25.46 39.34 -21.81
CA ALA A 298 -24.53 39.72 -22.87
C ALA A 298 -23.09 39.45 -22.43
N ARG A 299 -22.65 39.94 -21.26
CA ARG A 299 -21.31 39.68 -20.70
C ARG A 299 -21.02 38.19 -20.51
N ILE A 300 -21.99 37.38 -20.08
CA ILE A 300 -21.82 35.91 -20.01
C ILE A 300 -21.66 35.31 -21.41
N THR A 301 -22.42 35.79 -22.39
CA THR A 301 -22.31 35.36 -23.80
C THR A 301 -20.97 35.76 -24.41
N ASP A 302 -20.48 36.97 -24.14
CA ASP A 302 -19.20 37.47 -24.65
C ASP A 302 -18.00 36.86 -23.91
N VAL A 303 -18.11 36.53 -22.62
CA VAL A 303 -17.10 35.72 -21.90
C VAL A 303 -17.07 34.28 -22.41
N LEU A 304 -18.22 33.71 -22.80
CA LEU A 304 -18.26 32.43 -23.51
C LEU A 304 -17.61 32.52 -24.90
N ARG A 305 -17.71 33.67 -25.57
CA ARG A 305 -17.10 33.95 -26.88
C ARG A 305 -15.58 34.18 -26.79
N GLN A 306 -15.11 34.92 -25.78
CA GLN A 306 -13.68 35.04 -25.47
C GLN A 306 -13.07 33.71 -25.02
N ARG A 307 -13.86 32.80 -24.43
CA ARG A 307 -13.42 31.41 -24.15
C ARG A 307 -13.33 30.50 -25.38
N SER A 308 -13.86 30.89 -26.54
CA SER A 308 -13.61 30.17 -27.81
C SER A 308 -12.34 30.60 -28.53
N GLU A 309 -11.69 31.72 -28.14
CA GLU A 309 -10.53 32.28 -28.85
C GLU A 309 -9.36 32.64 -27.91
N ARG A 310 -8.75 31.62 -27.28
CA ARG A 310 -7.29 31.55 -27.05
C ARG A 310 -6.86 30.10 -26.72
N PRO A 311 -5.79 29.57 -27.34
CA PRO A 311 -5.41 28.16 -27.17
C PRO A 311 -4.56 27.93 -25.91
N ALA A 312 -4.80 26.82 -25.21
CA ALA A 312 -3.93 26.34 -24.15
C ALA A 312 -3.91 24.80 -24.15
N GLU A 313 -2.72 24.21 -24.27
CA GLU A 313 -2.53 22.77 -24.30
C GLU A 313 -2.64 22.14 -22.91
N LYS A 314 -3.28 20.96 -22.85
CA LYS A 314 -2.78 19.74 -22.17
C LYS A 314 -3.75 18.59 -22.41
N GLN A 315 -3.51 17.83 -23.47
CA GLN A 315 -4.30 16.63 -23.77
C GLN A 315 -4.07 15.52 -22.73
N SER A 316 -5.14 14.78 -22.42
CA SER A 316 -5.06 13.59 -21.58
C SER A 316 -4.24 12.49 -22.26
N VAL A 317 -3.33 11.87 -21.51
CA VAL A 317 -2.41 10.82 -21.98
C VAL A 317 -3.16 9.63 -22.61
N LEU A 318 -4.43 9.43 -22.25
CA LEU A 318 -5.28 8.33 -22.73
C LEU A 318 -5.62 8.39 -24.23
N SER A 319 -5.61 9.56 -24.88
CA SER A 319 -5.81 9.64 -26.35
C SER A 319 -4.53 9.39 -27.16
N ALA A 320 -3.35 9.52 -26.55
CA ALA A 320 -2.08 9.27 -27.21
C ALA A 320 -1.78 7.76 -27.37
N VAL A 321 -2.33 6.93 -26.47
CA VAL A 321 -2.15 5.46 -26.49
C VAL A 321 -3.01 4.81 -27.58
N THR A 322 -4.27 5.24 -27.73
CA THR A 322 -5.21 4.64 -28.69
C THR A 322 -4.93 5.01 -30.15
N ALA A 323 -4.32 6.16 -30.42
CA ALA A 323 -3.95 6.59 -31.77
C ALA A 323 -2.73 5.83 -32.35
N ARG A 324 -1.83 5.30 -31.51
CA ARG A 324 -0.59 4.63 -31.97
C ARG A 324 -0.77 3.20 -32.45
N LEU A 325 -1.95 2.59 -32.26
CA LEU A 325 -2.25 1.21 -32.67
C LEU A 325 -2.68 1.07 -34.14
N ASN A 326 -3.06 2.16 -34.83
CA ASN A 326 -3.52 2.15 -36.21
C ASN A 326 -2.64 3.04 -37.10
N GLY A 327 -1.45 2.56 -37.46
CA GLY A 327 -0.50 3.32 -38.27
C GLY A 327 -0.74 3.20 -39.78
N ASN A 328 -0.76 4.34 -40.49
CA ASN A 328 -0.33 4.41 -41.89
C ASN A 328 0.26 5.80 -42.22
N ARG A 329 1.07 5.91 -43.29
CA ARG A 329 1.97 7.05 -43.56
C ARG A 329 1.46 8.03 -44.62
N SER A 330 1.65 9.35 -44.39
CA SER A 330 2.12 10.32 -45.41
C SER A 330 2.42 11.72 -44.85
N GLU A 331 3.37 12.43 -45.49
CA GLU A 331 3.67 13.88 -45.41
C GLU A 331 3.27 14.54 -46.77
N PRO A 332 3.34 15.88 -47.03
CA PRO A 332 3.97 16.98 -46.25
C PRO A 332 3.20 18.34 -46.16
N SER A 333 3.90 19.32 -45.54
CA SER A 333 3.81 20.83 -45.47
C SER A 333 3.10 21.64 -46.61
N PRO A 334 2.86 23.00 -46.51
CA PRO A 334 3.41 24.00 -45.54
C PRO A 334 2.53 25.23 -45.10
N ALA A 335 3.14 26.11 -44.28
CA ALA A 335 3.16 27.61 -44.32
C ALA A 335 2.10 28.52 -43.61
N ILE A 336 2.64 29.48 -42.81
CA ILE A 336 2.28 30.95 -42.70
C ILE A 336 0.93 31.29 -41.98
N GLU A 337 0.71 32.38 -41.22
CA GLU A 337 1.39 33.69 -40.91
C GLU A 337 1.16 34.10 -39.42
N ASP A 338 2.07 34.94 -38.88
CA ASP A 338 2.06 36.05 -37.85
C ASP A 338 0.83 36.28 -36.88
N GLU A 339 0.88 37.08 -35.79
CA GLU A 339 1.70 38.25 -35.39
C GLU A 339 1.78 38.41 -33.84
N ASP A 340 2.66 39.30 -33.34
CA ASP A 340 2.97 39.54 -31.90
C ASP A 340 2.06 40.60 -31.21
N ASP A 341 2.24 40.84 -29.90
CA ASP A 341 1.72 42.01 -29.16
C ASP A 341 2.65 42.34 -27.95
N ASP A 342 2.87 43.63 -27.64
CA ASP A 342 4.13 44.13 -27.00
C ASP A 342 3.95 44.92 -25.66
N GLU A 343 5.03 45.52 -25.13
CA GLU A 343 5.14 46.18 -23.80
C GLU A 343 4.36 47.51 -23.56
N ASP A 344 4.19 47.87 -22.27
CA ASP A 344 4.05 49.25 -21.74
C ASP A 344 5.23 49.48 -20.74
N ALA A 345 6.16 50.45 -20.87
CA ALA A 345 6.06 51.93 -20.81
C ALA A 345 6.20 52.54 -19.38
N LEU A 346 6.85 53.69 -19.12
CA LEU A 346 7.65 54.63 -19.95
C LEU A 346 8.50 55.63 -19.07
N ALA A 347 9.73 55.95 -19.54
CA ALA A 347 10.35 57.31 -19.60
C ALA A 347 10.76 58.09 -18.30
N PRO A 348 11.50 59.24 -18.36
CA PRO A 348 11.98 60.00 -19.55
C PRO A 348 13.44 60.59 -19.57
N MET A 349 14.09 60.52 -20.75
CA MET A 349 14.92 61.58 -21.44
C MET A 349 16.24 62.15 -20.81
N PRO A 350 17.13 62.88 -21.55
CA PRO A 350 17.29 63.08 -23.02
C PRO A 350 18.72 62.93 -23.65
N VAL A 351 18.73 62.51 -24.92
CA VAL A 351 19.63 62.80 -26.10
C VAL A 351 20.86 63.75 -25.98
N MET A 352 22.04 63.32 -26.50
CA MET A 352 22.87 63.99 -27.56
C MET A 352 24.07 63.10 -28.03
N ALA A 353 24.89 63.55 -29.00
CA ALA A 353 25.61 62.68 -29.97
C ALA A 353 27.13 62.94 -30.18
N SER A 354 27.75 62.10 -31.04
CA SER A 354 29.18 62.01 -31.47
C SER A 354 30.15 61.35 -30.46
N GLU A 355 31.32 60.78 -30.84
CA GLU A 355 32.06 60.78 -32.13
C GLU A 355 32.81 59.45 -32.43
N GLN A 356 33.56 59.42 -33.55
CA GLN A 356 34.12 58.30 -34.32
C GLN A 356 35.25 57.48 -33.65
N SER A 357 35.35 56.18 -34.00
CA SER A 357 36.63 55.55 -34.40
C SER A 357 36.40 54.23 -35.18
N ARG A 358 37.46 53.58 -35.70
CA ARG A 358 37.43 52.49 -36.69
C ARG A 358 38.23 51.24 -36.29
N ASN A 359 37.78 50.10 -36.83
CA ASN A 359 38.53 48.84 -37.11
C ASN A 359 39.04 47.99 -35.91
N PRO A 360 39.36 46.68 -36.13
CA PRO A 360 38.94 45.76 -37.20
C PRO A 360 38.32 44.44 -36.68
N LEU A 361 37.88 43.57 -37.59
CA LEU A 361 37.42 42.20 -37.26
C LEU A 361 38.52 41.34 -36.62
N GLN A 362 38.14 40.49 -35.67
CA GLN A 362 38.90 39.30 -35.26
C GLN A 362 38.23 38.00 -35.75
N PRO A 363 38.97 36.88 -35.90
CA PRO A 363 38.48 35.71 -36.63
C PRO A 363 37.49 34.86 -35.81
N ARG A 364 36.50 34.25 -36.49
CA ARG A 364 35.72 33.14 -35.94
C ARG A 364 36.68 31.99 -35.55
N LYS A 365 36.73 31.63 -34.27
CA LYS A 365 37.29 30.33 -33.85
C LYS A 365 36.40 29.20 -34.40
N PRO A 366 36.98 28.07 -34.85
CA PRO A 366 36.19 26.95 -35.35
C PRO A 366 35.38 26.28 -34.23
N SER A 367 34.24 25.70 -34.59
CA SER A 367 33.46 24.85 -33.70
C SER A 367 34.25 23.61 -33.28
N PRO A 368 34.05 23.07 -32.06
CA PRO A 368 34.68 21.83 -31.65
C PRO A 368 34.28 20.68 -32.57
N ARG A 369 35.26 19.89 -33.01
CA ARG A 369 34.99 18.52 -33.49
C ARG A 369 34.50 17.68 -32.31
N PRO A 370 33.73 16.59 -32.54
CA PRO A 370 33.52 15.57 -31.52
C PRO A 370 34.87 15.13 -30.96
N ALA A 371 34.99 15.07 -29.63
CA ALA A 371 36.16 14.48 -29.00
C ALA A 371 36.27 13.01 -29.41
N PRO A 372 37.48 12.44 -29.56
CA PRO A 372 37.62 10.99 -29.59
C PRO A 372 36.95 10.40 -28.36
N GLN A 373 36.26 9.26 -28.53
CA GLN A 373 35.81 8.48 -27.38
C GLN A 373 37.04 8.19 -26.50
N PRO A 374 36.98 8.42 -25.17
CA PRO A 374 38.08 8.01 -24.31
C PRO A 374 38.26 6.50 -24.47
N ALA A 375 39.49 6.06 -24.72
CA ALA A 375 39.81 4.63 -24.65
C ALA A 375 39.42 4.15 -23.25
N ALA A 376 38.72 3.01 -23.18
CA ALA A 376 38.06 2.56 -21.96
C ALA A 376 39.02 2.59 -20.77
N SER A 377 38.74 3.46 -19.79
CA SER A 377 39.45 3.49 -18.53
C SER A 377 39.27 2.14 -17.86
N GLN A 378 40.38 1.47 -17.56
CA GLN A 378 40.34 0.22 -16.80
C GLN A 378 39.60 0.49 -15.49
N TYR A 379 38.65 -0.37 -15.16
CA TYR A 379 37.85 -0.24 -13.95
C TYR A 379 38.78 -0.35 -12.74
N GLU A 380 38.79 0.66 -11.88
CA GLU A 380 39.49 0.65 -10.59
C GLU A 380 38.48 0.50 -9.45
N HIS A 381 38.88 -0.20 -8.38
CA HIS A 381 38.02 -0.36 -7.20
C HIS A 381 37.96 0.96 -6.41
N PRO A 382 36.80 1.31 -5.81
CA PRO A 382 36.68 2.52 -5.00
C PRO A 382 37.74 2.59 -3.89
N PRO A 383 38.42 3.73 -3.70
CA PRO A 383 39.42 3.85 -2.64
C PRO A 383 38.75 3.94 -1.27
N LEU A 384 39.35 3.29 -0.26
CA LEU A 384 38.87 3.32 1.12
C LEU A 384 38.89 4.73 1.76
N SER A 385 39.45 5.74 1.09
CA SER A 385 39.40 7.14 1.52
C SER A 385 38.01 7.77 1.45
N LEU A 386 37.09 7.23 0.62
CA LEU A 386 35.70 7.68 0.50
C LEU A 386 34.82 7.29 1.71
N LEU A 387 35.37 6.52 2.66
CA LEU A 387 34.66 6.07 3.87
C LEU A 387 35.27 6.66 5.14
N ALA A 388 34.44 6.89 6.15
CA ALA A 388 34.84 7.44 7.45
C ALA A 388 35.92 6.59 8.14
N ALA A 389 37.02 7.22 8.54
CA ALA A 389 38.14 6.56 9.20
C ALA A 389 37.78 6.16 10.64
N ALA A 390 38.17 4.96 11.07
CA ALA A 390 37.90 4.44 12.43
C ALA A 390 38.52 5.28 13.58
N SER A 391 39.39 6.25 13.26
CA SER A 391 39.91 7.26 14.17
C SER A 391 38.89 8.32 14.60
N THR A 392 37.69 8.36 14.00
CA THR A 392 36.57 9.23 14.43
C THR A 392 35.72 8.59 15.53
N VAL A 393 35.95 7.33 15.89
CA VAL A 393 35.18 6.58 16.88
C VAL A 393 35.77 6.78 18.28
N ASP A 394 35.03 7.43 19.19
CA ASP A 394 35.35 7.43 20.63
C ASP A 394 35.25 5.99 21.17
N ARG A 395 36.33 5.50 21.79
CA ARG A 395 36.44 4.14 22.32
C ARG A 395 36.55 4.19 23.84
N HIS A 396 35.58 3.57 24.53
CA HIS A 396 35.42 3.74 25.97
C HIS A 396 35.34 2.41 26.70
N GLN A 397 36.49 1.95 27.20
CA GLN A 397 36.59 0.74 28.03
C GLN A 397 36.35 1.08 29.50
N LEU A 398 35.46 0.33 30.15
CA LEU A 398 35.18 0.47 31.58
C LEU A 398 36.35 -0.09 32.43
N PRO A 399 36.69 0.54 33.56
CA PRO A 399 37.68 -0.01 34.49
C PRO A 399 37.28 -1.40 35.01
N PRO A 400 38.23 -2.34 35.22
CA PRO A 400 37.94 -3.68 35.74
C PRO A 400 37.18 -3.70 37.08
N GLU A 401 37.41 -2.70 37.93
CA GLU A 401 36.71 -2.54 39.20
C GLU A 401 35.20 -2.28 39.01
N GLN A 402 34.83 -1.43 38.05
CA GLN A 402 33.44 -1.14 37.71
C GLN A 402 32.75 -2.30 37.00
N LEU A 403 33.49 -3.08 36.20
CA LEU A 403 32.98 -4.33 35.62
C LEU A 403 32.69 -5.38 36.71
N ALA A 404 33.52 -5.45 37.76
CA ALA A 404 33.29 -6.33 38.91
C ALA A 404 32.13 -5.85 39.81
N GLU A 405 31.93 -4.54 39.96
CA GLU A 405 30.76 -3.96 40.64
C GLU A 405 29.46 -4.30 39.90
N ASN A 406 29.41 -4.08 38.58
CA ASN A 406 28.28 -4.46 37.73
C ASN A 406 27.98 -5.97 37.78
N ALA A 407 29.01 -6.82 37.85
CA ALA A 407 28.84 -8.26 37.97
C ALA A 407 28.18 -8.67 39.29
N ARG A 408 28.60 -8.07 40.42
CA ARG A 408 27.96 -8.31 41.73
C ARG A 408 26.51 -7.84 41.77
N MET A 409 26.22 -6.66 41.21
CA MET A 409 24.85 -6.16 41.10
C MET A 409 23.97 -7.12 40.27
N LEU A 410 24.52 -7.72 39.20
CA LEU A 410 23.83 -8.74 38.43
C LEU A 410 23.61 -10.04 39.22
N GLU A 411 24.57 -10.47 40.06
CA GLU A 411 24.39 -11.62 40.96
C GLU A 411 23.27 -11.37 41.99
N GLU A 412 23.25 -10.20 42.63
CA GLU A 412 22.21 -9.80 43.59
C GLU A 412 20.82 -9.78 42.93
N VAL A 413 20.69 -9.16 41.74
CA VAL A 413 19.44 -9.13 40.96
C VAL A 413 18.97 -10.54 40.57
N LEU A 414 19.88 -11.45 40.21
CA LEU A 414 19.53 -12.84 39.91
C LEU A 414 19.08 -13.58 41.18
N ASP A 415 19.68 -13.29 42.33
CA ASP A 415 19.35 -13.92 43.60
C ASP A 415 17.93 -13.59 44.08
N ASP A 416 17.52 -12.32 43.94
CA ASP A 416 16.15 -11.83 44.22
C ASP A 416 15.09 -12.57 43.38
N TYR A 417 15.37 -12.87 42.11
CA TYR A 417 14.50 -13.71 41.27
C TYR A 417 14.66 -15.21 41.52
N GLY A 418 15.44 -15.60 42.55
CA GLY A 418 15.69 -16.97 42.98
C GLY A 418 16.53 -17.77 41.98
N VAL A 419 17.36 -17.11 41.18
CA VAL A 419 18.33 -17.70 40.25
C VAL A 419 19.70 -17.73 40.93
N LYS A 420 19.98 -18.83 41.63
CA LYS A 420 21.30 -19.10 42.23
C LYS A 420 22.31 -19.44 41.13
N GLY A 421 23.46 -18.77 41.15
CA GLY A 421 24.59 -18.95 40.22
C GLY A 421 25.74 -18.00 40.56
N GLN A 422 26.79 -17.98 39.74
CA GLN A 422 27.93 -17.06 39.87
C GLN A 422 28.40 -16.55 38.50
N ILE A 423 28.86 -15.31 38.42
CA ILE A 423 29.44 -14.74 37.18
C ILE A 423 30.93 -15.13 37.12
N THR A 424 31.26 -15.98 36.14
CA THR A 424 32.59 -16.61 36.02
C THR A 424 33.59 -15.80 35.19
N ASP A 425 33.10 -15.00 34.24
CA ASP A 425 33.90 -14.19 33.32
C ASP A 425 33.07 -12.98 32.85
N VAL A 426 33.74 -11.88 32.52
CA VAL A 426 33.13 -10.61 32.08
C VAL A 426 33.93 -10.06 30.90
N ARG A 427 33.28 -10.03 29.73
CA ARG A 427 33.91 -9.69 28.45
C ARG A 427 33.30 -8.39 27.90
N PRO A 428 33.96 -7.23 28.08
CA PRO A 428 33.49 -5.96 27.51
C PRO A 428 33.67 -5.95 25.99
N GLY A 429 32.58 -5.66 25.28
CA GLY A 429 32.55 -5.47 23.83
C GLY A 429 32.37 -4.01 23.43
N PRO A 430 32.24 -3.70 22.12
CA PRO A 430 32.04 -2.32 21.64
C PRO A 430 30.64 -1.77 21.95
N VAL A 431 29.61 -2.61 21.95
CA VAL A 431 28.19 -2.20 22.11
C VAL A 431 27.55 -2.82 23.36
N VAL A 432 27.94 -4.04 23.73
CA VAL A 432 27.45 -4.76 24.91
C VAL A 432 28.61 -5.38 25.67
N THR A 433 28.42 -5.66 26.95
CA THR A 433 29.30 -6.48 27.79
C THR A 433 28.63 -7.81 28.05
N LEU A 434 29.37 -8.91 27.85
CA LEU A 434 28.92 -10.28 28.09
C LEU A 434 29.37 -10.74 29.49
N TYR A 435 28.41 -11.08 30.35
CA TYR A 435 28.62 -11.68 31.67
C TYR A 435 28.30 -13.17 31.58
N GLU A 436 29.21 -14.04 32.00
CA GLU A 436 29.08 -15.49 31.85
C GLU A 436 28.65 -16.17 33.16
N LEU A 437 27.33 -16.34 33.32
CA LEU A 437 26.71 -16.98 34.48
C LEU A 437 26.89 -18.49 34.45
N GLU A 438 27.54 -19.07 35.46
CA GLU A 438 27.45 -20.49 35.77
C GLU A 438 26.24 -20.74 36.71
N PRO A 439 25.19 -21.45 36.24
CA PRO A 439 23.97 -21.66 37.01
C PRO A 439 24.12 -22.79 38.03
N ALA A 440 23.46 -22.66 39.19
CA ALA A 440 23.45 -23.71 40.20
C ALA A 440 22.82 -25.03 39.67
N PRO A 441 23.30 -26.21 40.10
CA PRO A 441 22.81 -27.50 39.62
C PRO A 441 21.28 -27.65 39.70
N GLY A 442 20.67 -28.09 38.59
CA GLY A 442 19.22 -28.27 38.47
C GLY A 442 18.44 -27.03 38.01
N LEU A 443 19.07 -25.85 37.93
CA LEU A 443 18.45 -24.67 37.32
C LEU A 443 18.28 -24.87 35.80
N LYS A 444 17.09 -24.59 35.28
CA LYS A 444 16.81 -24.63 33.84
C LYS A 444 17.18 -23.30 33.18
N ALA A 445 17.98 -23.34 32.12
CA ALA A 445 18.35 -22.13 31.36
C ALA A 445 17.14 -21.31 30.89
N SER A 446 16.02 -21.96 30.54
CA SER A 446 14.77 -21.28 30.17
C SER A 446 14.17 -20.38 31.27
N ARG A 447 14.50 -20.59 32.55
CA ARG A 447 14.11 -19.68 33.63
C ARG A 447 14.90 -18.38 33.57
N VAL A 448 16.21 -18.45 33.34
CA VAL A 448 17.08 -17.26 33.23
C VAL A 448 16.76 -16.48 31.96
N ILE A 449 16.55 -17.18 30.84
CA ILE A 449 16.11 -16.59 29.57
C ILE A 449 14.73 -15.91 29.71
N GLY A 450 13.84 -16.46 30.54
CA GLY A 450 12.53 -15.87 30.84
C GLY A 450 12.58 -14.59 31.69
N LEU A 451 13.68 -14.35 32.41
CA LEU A 451 13.87 -13.18 33.28
C LEU A 451 14.59 -12.00 32.58
N ALA A 452 14.91 -12.10 31.29
CA ALA A 452 15.68 -11.09 30.58
C ALA A 452 15.07 -9.66 30.68
N ASP A 453 13.74 -9.56 30.60
CA ASP A 453 13.03 -8.28 30.67
C ASP A 453 13.08 -7.68 32.11
N ASP A 454 13.08 -8.54 33.14
CA ASP A 454 13.22 -8.14 34.55
C ASP A 454 14.66 -7.79 34.93
N ILE A 455 15.65 -8.54 34.40
CA ILE A 455 17.08 -8.23 34.53
C ILE A 455 17.37 -6.86 33.91
N ALA A 456 16.86 -6.58 32.71
CA ALA A 456 17.00 -5.27 32.06
C ALA A 456 16.46 -4.15 32.96
N ARG A 457 15.23 -4.30 33.45
CA ARG A 457 14.58 -3.32 34.32
C ARG A 457 15.33 -3.10 35.64
N SER A 458 15.81 -4.16 36.30
CA SER A 458 16.53 -4.04 37.58
C SER A 458 17.96 -3.51 37.42
N MET A 459 18.67 -3.88 36.35
CA MET A 459 19.99 -3.32 36.00
C MET A 459 19.91 -1.90 35.38
N SER A 460 18.72 -1.30 35.28
CA SER A 460 18.47 -0.01 34.59
C SER A 460 18.96 0.04 33.13
N ALA A 461 18.94 -1.10 32.44
CA ALA A 461 19.40 -1.26 31.06
C ALA A 461 18.25 -1.18 30.04
N LEU A 462 18.55 -0.72 28.81
CA LEU A 462 17.58 -0.62 27.71
C LEU A 462 16.95 -1.97 27.33
N SER A 463 17.77 -3.02 27.32
CA SER A 463 17.37 -4.41 27.22
C SER A 463 18.46 -5.28 27.88
N ALA A 464 18.17 -6.56 28.06
CA ALA A 464 19.18 -7.58 28.34
C ALA A 464 18.91 -8.75 27.40
N ARG A 465 19.94 -9.30 26.78
CA ARG A 465 19.81 -10.52 25.98
C ARG A 465 20.42 -11.70 26.72
N VAL A 466 19.67 -12.78 26.87
CA VAL A 466 20.10 -13.96 27.64
C VAL A 466 20.08 -15.17 26.73
N SER A 467 21.22 -15.86 26.58
CA SER A 467 21.34 -17.03 25.71
C SER A 467 22.39 -18.04 26.19
N THR A 468 22.25 -19.30 25.80
CA THR A 468 23.22 -20.37 26.14
C THR A 468 24.46 -20.27 25.25
N VAL A 469 25.66 -20.28 25.83
CA VAL A 469 26.92 -20.16 25.07
C VAL A 469 27.27 -21.53 24.43
N PRO A 470 27.35 -21.65 23.09
CA PRO A 470 27.60 -22.94 22.44
C PRO A 470 28.93 -23.57 22.87
N GLY A 471 28.89 -24.83 23.30
CA GLY A 471 30.06 -25.59 23.73
C GLY A 471 30.52 -25.33 25.17
N ARG A 472 29.76 -24.60 26.00
CA ARG A 472 30.08 -24.32 27.42
C ARG A 472 28.86 -24.54 28.33
N SER A 473 29.10 -24.68 29.64
CA SER A 473 28.06 -24.82 30.68
C SER A 473 27.38 -23.49 31.07
N VAL A 474 27.92 -22.36 30.61
CA VAL A 474 27.51 -21.01 31.04
C VAL A 474 26.36 -20.44 30.22
N ILE A 475 25.56 -19.59 30.87
CA ILE A 475 24.54 -18.75 30.26
C ILE A 475 25.13 -17.36 30.08
N GLY A 476 25.15 -16.86 28.85
CA GLY A 476 25.58 -15.51 28.53
C GLY A 476 24.46 -14.51 28.79
N ILE A 477 24.75 -13.50 29.61
CA ILE A 477 23.89 -12.33 29.83
C ILE A 477 24.59 -11.13 29.19
N GLU A 478 24.00 -10.58 28.13
CA GLU A 478 24.54 -9.48 27.34
C GLU A 478 23.82 -8.19 27.75
N LEU A 479 24.53 -7.29 28.45
CA LEU A 479 24.02 -5.98 28.87
C LEU A 479 24.62 -4.85 28.02
N PRO A 480 23.83 -3.85 27.59
CA PRO A 480 24.33 -2.71 26.81
C PRO A 480 25.36 -1.87 27.58
N ASN A 481 26.39 -1.42 26.87
CA ASN A 481 27.32 -0.44 27.41
C ASN A 481 26.64 0.95 27.51
N VAL A 482 26.98 1.73 28.53
CA VAL A 482 26.47 3.11 28.71
C VAL A 482 26.90 4.02 27.55
N ARG A 483 28.13 3.84 27.06
CA ARG A 483 28.61 4.38 25.77
C ARG A 483 28.76 3.21 24.79
N ARG A 484 28.14 3.31 23.62
CA ARG A 484 28.19 2.29 22.56
C ARG A 484 29.07 2.80 21.42
N GLU A 485 30.12 2.05 21.07
CA GLU A 485 31.02 2.42 19.97
C GLU A 485 30.29 2.27 18.62
N LYS A 486 30.42 3.26 17.72
CA LYS A 486 29.95 3.12 16.34
C LYS A 486 30.94 2.22 15.56
N VAL A 487 30.46 1.08 15.08
CA VAL A 487 31.19 0.27 14.09
C VAL A 487 31.12 0.98 12.74
N VAL A 488 32.25 1.24 12.08
CA VAL A 488 32.28 1.89 10.75
C VAL A 488 32.70 0.91 9.66
N LEU A 489 32.07 0.99 8.48
CA LEU A 489 32.29 0.04 7.38
C LEU A 489 33.78 -0.09 7.01
N ARG A 490 34.50 1.03 6.92
CA ARG A 490 35.94 1.07 6.59
C ARG A 490 36.81 0.21 7.51
N GLU A 491 36.47 0.06 8.78
CA GLU A 491 37.23 -0.76 9.73
C GLU A 491 37.13 -2.26 9.38
N ILE A 492 36.01 -2.69 8.81
CA ILE A 492 35.78 -4.09 8.41
C ILE A 492 36.36 -4.35 7.02
N LEU A 493 36.23 -3.40 6.08
CA LEU A 493 36.84 -3.51 4.74
C LEU A 493 38.38 -3.44 4.79
N ALA A 494 38.96 -2.74 5.76
CA ALA A 494 40.41 -2.72 6.00
C ALA A 494 40.93 -3.93 6.80
N ALA A 495 40.06 -4.83 7.27
CA ALA A 495 40.47 -6.00 8.04
C ALA A 495 41.10 -7.08 7.12
N PRO A 496 42.16 -7.80 7.56
CA PRO A 496 42.76 -8.90 6.79
C PRO A 496 41.75 -9.98 6.36
N SER A 497 40.70 -10.23 7.16
CA SER A 497 39.62 -11.16 6.85
C SER A 497 38.78 -10.77 5.61
N TYR A 498 38.81 -9.50 5.19
CA TYR A 498 38.22 -9.00 3.96
C TYR A 498 39.29 -8.80 2.86
N VAL A 499 40.41 -8.14 3.18
CA VAL A 499 41.47 -7.79 2.22
C VAL A 499 42.11 -9.05 1.63
N ASP A 500 42.62 -9.94 2.48
CA ASP A 500 43.24 -11.21 2.08
C ASP A 500 42.21 -12.33 1.85
N GLY A 501 40.92 -12.03 2.07
CA GLY A 501 39.82 -12.98 1.97
C GLY A 501 39.58 -13.48 0.55
N THR A 502 39.80 -14.77 0.32
CA THR A 502 39.53 -15.50 -0.94
C THR A 502 38.05 -15.88 -1.12
N GLN A 503 37.14 -15.02 -0.67
CA GLN A 503 35.69 -15.25 -0.70
C GLN A 503 35.12 -14.68 -2.02
N PRO A 504 34.43 -15.46 -2.87
CA PRO A 504 33.93 -14.93 -4.15
C PRO A 504 32.87 -13.83 -4.03
N LEU A 505 32.08 -13.86 -2.94
CA LEU A 505 31.07 -12.85 -2.62
C LEU A 505 31.18 -12.48 -1.13
N PRO A 506 32.13 -11.62 -0.74
CA PRO A 506 32.33 -11.24 0.66
C PRO A 506 31.31 -10.19 1.11
N LEU A 507 30.72 -10.42 2.27
CA LEU A 507 29.87 -9.46 2.97
C LEU A 507 30.53 -9.07 4.30
N ALA A 508 30.80 -7.78 4.52
CA ALA A 508 31.30 -7.24 5.77
C ALA A 508 30.12 -7.09 6.75
N LEU A 509 29.84 -8.14 7.55
CA LEU A 509 28.69 -8.17 8.45
C LEU A 509 28.86 -7.28 9.69
N GLY A 510 30.08 -6.86 10.04
CA GLY A 510 30.35 -5.96 11.18
C GLY A 510 31.30 -6.57 12.20
N LYS A 511 31.04 -6.32 13.49
CA LYS A 511 31.82 -6.87 14.61
C LYS A 511 31.02 -7.87 15.44
N ASP A 512 31.66 -8.91 15.95
CA ASP A 512 31.05 -9.74 17.00
C ASP A 512 31.00 -9.03 18.37
N ILE A 513 30.46 -9.71 19.37
CA ILE A 513 30.37 -9.22 20.76
C ILE A 513 31.76 -8.84 21.32
N GLY A 514 32.84 -9.51 20.91
CA GLY A 514 34.21 -9.19 21.34
C GLY A 514 34.89 -8.09 20.52
N GLY A 515 34.20 -7.51 19.52
CA GLY A 515 34.75 -6.51 18.62
C GLY A 515 35.52 -7.06 17.41
N GLY A 516 35.55 -8.39 17.21
CA GLY A 516 36.24 -9.05 16.11
C GLY A 516 35.51 -8.89 14.77
N PRO A 517 36.21 -8.59 13.65
CA PRO A 517 35.56 -8.31 12.36
C PRO A 517 35.02 -9.59 11.70
N ILE A 518 33.71 -9.63 11.47
CA ILE A 518 32.99 -10.74 10.83
C ILE A 518 32.77 -10.44 9.35
N VAL A 519 33.45 -11.21 8.50
CA VAL A 519 33.30 -11.19 7.03
C VAL A 519 32.78 -12.57 6.60
N ALA A 520 31.71 -12.61 5.82
CA ALA A 520 31.01 -13.85 5.52
C ALA A 520 30.65 -13.98 4.03
N ASN A 521 30.63 -15.22 3.52
CA ASN A 521 30.63 -15.51 2.08
C ASN A 521 29.22 -15.85 1.54
N LEU A 522 28.64 -14.98 0.71
CA LEU A 522 27.33 -15.20 0.08
C LEU A 522 27.33 -16.47 -0.77
N ALA A 523 28.40 -16.81 -1.49
CA ALA A 523 28.45 -18.05 -2.31
C ALA A 523 28.35 -19.35 -1.46
N LYS A 524 28.58 -19.26 -0.15
CA LYS A 524 28.37 -20.35 0.82
C LYS A 524 27.01 -20.27 1.53
N MET A 525 26.37 -19.12 1.55
CA MET A 525 24.99 -18.89 1.99
C MET A 525 24.06 -18.91 0.76
N PRO A 526 23.52 -20.06 0.30
CA PRO A 526 22.84 -20.17 -1.02
C PRO A 526 21.99 -18.94 -1.36
N HIS A 527 21.10 -18.56 -0.43
CA HIS A 527 20.41 -17.27 -0.39
C HIS A 527 20.35 -16.75 1.06
N LEU A 528 20.17 -15.43 1.22
CA LEU A 528 20.15 -14.71 2.50
C LEU A 528 18.80 -14.00 2.70
N LEU A 529 18.14 -14.24 3.84
CA LEU A 529 16.93 -13.53 4.26
C LEU A 529 17.28 -12.53 5.37
N ILE A 530 16.87 -11.28 5.20
CA ILE A 530 17.07 -10.19 6.16
C ILE A 530 15.70 -9.71 6.64
N ALA A 531 15.53 -9.46 7.94
CA ALA A 531 14.32 -8.85 8.46
C ALA A 531 14.59 -7.98 9.69
N GLY A 532 13.73 -6.99 9.91
CA GLY A 532 13.81 -6.07 11.04
C GLY A 532 12.92 -4.86 10.83
N THR A 533 12.42 -4.26 11.92
CA THR A 533 11.50 -3.11 11.82
C THR A 533 12.21 -1.85 11.32
N THR A 534 11.44 -0.84 10.90
CA THR A 534 11.97 0.49 10.54
C THR A 534 12.87 1.04 11.67
N GLY A 535 14.00 1.65 11.34
CA GLY A 535 14.98 2.15 12.32
C GLY A 535 15.89 1.08 12.98
N SER A 536 15.65 -0.22 12.75
CA SER A 536 16.46 -1.30 13.34
C SER A 536 17.89 -1.41 12.77
N GLY A 537 18.15 -0.82 11.60
CA GLY A 537 19.42 -0.90 10.86
C GLY A 537 19.37 -1.68 9.54
N LYS A 538 18.22 -2.28 9.18
CA LYS A 538 18.00 -3.11 7.98
C LYS A 538 18.64 -2.51 6.70
N SER A 539 18.29 -1.27 6.36
CA SER A 539 18.64 -0.64 5.08
C SER A 539 20.12 -0.24 5.00
N VAL A 540 20.65 0.38 6.07
CA VAL A 540 22.09 0.63 6.23
C VAL A 540 22.89 -0.66 6.06
N ALA A 541 22.43 -1.76 6.64
CA ALA A 541 23.10 -3.04 6.47
C ALA A 541 23.05 -3.57 5.03
N ILE A 542 21.95 -3.41 4.30
CA ILE A 542 21.87 -3.72 2.86
C ILE A 542 22.90 -2.89 2.08
N ASN A 543 22.99 -1.59 2.34
CA ASN A 543 23.99 -0.70 1.71
C ASN A 543 25.43 -1.17 2.03
N THR A 544 25.74 -1.55 3.28
CA THR A 544 27.05 -2.11 3.61
C THR A 544 27.33 -3.46 2.93
N MET A 545 26.31 -4.30 2.70
CA MET A 545 26.45 -5.56 1.95
C MET A 545 26.69 -5.32 0.46
N ILE A 546 26.01 -4.33 -0.14
CA ILE A 546 26.23 -3.92 -1.53
C ILE A 546 27.65 -3.37 -1.69
N LEU A 547 28.05 -2.41 -0.84
CA LEU A 547 29.40 -1.86 -0.85
C LEU A 547 30.47 -2.95 -0.62
N SER A 548 30.20 -3.97 0.21
CA SER A 548 31.12 -5.11 0.40
C SER A 548 31.40 -5.90 -0.88
N LEU A 549 30.47 -5.90 -1.85
CA LEU A 549 30.70 -6.49 -3.17
C LEU A 549 31.44 -5.50 -4.09
N LEU A 550 30.97 -4.24 -4.16
CA LEU A 550 31.53 -3.21 -5.05
C LEU A 550 33.01 -2.86 -4.74
N TYR A 551 33.40 -2.88 -3.46
CA TYR A 551 34.78 -2.68 -3.01
C TYR A 551 35.74 -3.84 -3.32
N LYS A 552 35.23 -5.01 -3.77
CA LYS A 552 36.05 -6.20 -4.07
C LYS A 552 35.93 -6.70 -5.51
N LEU A 553 34.80 -6.48 -6.17
CA LEU A 553 34.43 -7.16 -7.41
C LEU A 553 34.19 -6.18 -8.55
N THR A 554 34.71 -6.53 -9.73
CA THR A 554 34.48 -5.81 -10.98
C THR A 554 33.10 -6.14 -11.59
N PRO A 555 32.58 -5.33 -12.54
CA PRO A 555 31.35 -5.64 -13.29
C PRO A 555 31.42 -6.92 -14.17
N GLU A 556 32.62 -7.49 -14.36
CA GLU A 556 32.84 -8.77 -15.07
C GLU A 556 32.80 -9.97 -14.12
N GLU A 557 33.10 -9.77 -12.83
CA GLU A 557 33.04 -10.79 -11.79
C GLU A 557 31.68 -10.86 -11.09
N CYS A 558 31.03 -9.70 -10.90
CA CYS A 558 29.75 -9.60 -10.19
C CYS A 558 28.82 -8.60 -10.86
N ARG A 559 27.57 -9.04 -11.08
CA ARG A 559 26.48 -8.25 -11.64
C ARG A 559 25.28 -8.26 -10.70
N LEU A 560 24.53 -7.16 -10.68
CA LEU A 560 23.48 -6.89 -9.70
C LEU A 560 22.13 -6.69 -10.39
N ILE A 561 21.06 -7.19 -9.75
CA ILE A 561 19.67 -6.84 -10.05
C ILE A 561 19.08 -6.31 -8.75
N MET A 562 18.63 -5.06 -8.75
CA MET A 562 18.07 -4.39 -7.57
C MET A 562 16.57 -4.19 -7.74
N ILE A 563 15.80 -4.54 -6.71
CA ILE A 563 14.34 -4.45 -6.67
C ILE A 563 13.93 -3.65 -5.44
N ASP A 564 13.38 -2.46 -5.69
CA ASP A 564 12.95 -1.50 -4.67
C ASP A 564 11.55 -0.98 -5.02
N PRO A 565 10.48 -1.62 -4.50
CA PRO A 565 9.10 -1.23 -4.78
C PRO A 565 8.68 0.10 -4.12
N LYS A 566 9.57 0.76 -3.36
CA LYS A 566 9.32 2.06 -2.70
C LYS A 566 10.11 3.21 -3.31
N MET A 567 11.14 2.91 -4.10
CA MET A 567 12.09 3.86 -4.72
C MET A 567 12.98 4.64 -3.73
N LEU A 568 13.10 4.18 -2.48
CA LEU A 568 13.72 4.94 -1.38
C LEU A 568 15.16 4.50 -1.03
N GLU A 569 15.49 3.22 -1.21
CA GLU A 569 16.63 2.58 -0.52
C GLU A 569 17.72 2.16 -1.52
N LEU A 570 17.33 1.67 -2.71
CA LEU A 570 18.27 1.19 -3.74
C LEU A 570 18.36 2.11 -4.96
N SER A 571 17.49 3.11 -5.08
CA SER A 571 17.43 4.05 -6.20
C SER A 571 18.73 4.86 -6.39
N VAL A 572 19.48 5.12 -5.32
CA VAL A 572 20.81 5.76 -5.36
C VAL A 572 21.78 5.05 -6.32
N TYR A 573 21.73 3.71 -6.36
CA TYR A 573 22.64 2.88 -7.15
C TYR A 573 22.32 2.87 -8.67
N ASP A 574 21.18 3.42 -9.12
CA ASP A 574 20.83 3.39 -10.54
C ASP A 574 21.92 4.06 -11.40
N GLY A 575 22.40 3.34 -12.43
CA GLY A 575 23.53 3.78 -13.25
C GLY A 575 24.93 3.28 -12.86
N ILE A 576 25.13 2.47 -11.80
CA ILE A 576 26.44 1.82 -11.58
C ILE A 576 26.71 0.71 -12.61
N PRO A 577 27.96 0.51 -13.08
CA PRO A 577 28.26 -0.43 -14.18
C PRO A 577 27.96 -1.90 -13.87
N HIS A 578 27.84 -2.29 -12.61
CA HIS A 578 27.49 -3.65 -12.18
C HIS A 578 26.02 -4.01 -12.41
N LEU A 579 25.12 -3.06 -12.66
CA LEU A 579 23.70 -3.37 -12.86
C LEU A 579 23.44 -4.11 -14.19
N LEU A 580 22.49 -5.06 -14.16
CA LEU A 580 21.96 -5.72 -15.38
C LEU A 580 20.72 -5.02 -15.94
N SER A 581 20.05 -4.23 -15.12
CA SER A 581 18.87 -3.43 -15.46
C SER A 581 18.87 -2.15 -14.62
N PRO A 582 18.07 -1.13 -14.99
CA PRO A 582 17.67 -0.10 -14.04
C PRO A 582 17.06 -0.72 -12.78
N VAL A 583 17.05 0.02 -11.68
CA VAL A 583 16.43 -0.41 -10.41
C VAL A 583 14.94 -0.70 -10.65
N VAL A 584 14.50 -1.92 -10.28
CA VAL A 584 13.15 -2.41 -10.60
C VAL A 584 12.16 -1.98 -9.53
N THR A 585 11.28 -1.06 -9.88
CA THR A 585 10.34 -0.40 -8.96
C THR A 585 8.90 -0.88 -9.06
N ASP A 586 8.52 -1.54 -10.15
CA ASP A 586 7.19 -2.12 -10.35
C ASP A 586 7.15 -3.60 -9.88
N PRO A 587 6.22 -4.01 -9.00
CA PRO A 587 6.15 -5.38 -8.49
C PRO A 587 5.90 -6.47 -9.55
N LYS A 588 5.29 -6.15 -10.71
CA LYS A 588 5.12 -7.11 -11.81
C LYS A 588 6.41 -7.23 -12.62
N LYS A 589 7.11 -6.12 -12.87
CA LYS A 589 8.47 -6.15 -13.45
C LYS A 589 9.45 -6.91 -12.56
N ALA A 590 9.26 -6.88 -11.24
CA ALA A 590 10.03 -7.72 -10.31
C ALA A 590 9.80 -9.23 -10.50
N VAL A 591 8.54 -9.66 -10.75
CA VAL A 591 8.24 -11.05 -11.15
C VAL A 591 8.93 -11.40 -12.46
N VAL A 592 8.84 -10.52 -13.47
CA VAL A 592 9.48 -10.71 -14.78
C VAL A 592 11.00 -10.87 -14.65
N ALA A 593 11.66 -10.02 -13.87
CA ALA A 593 13.09 -10.13 -13.59
C ALA A 593 13.44 -11.45 -12.88
N LEU A 594 12.62 -11.92 -11.93
CA LEU A 594 12.83 -13.20 -11.27
C LEU A 594 12.61 -14.40 -12.22
N LYS A 595 11.62 -14.35 -13.13
CA LYS A 595 11.45 -15.34 -14.22
C LYS A 595 12.66 -15.33 -15.17
N TRP A 596 13.19 -14.14 -15.51
CA TRP A 596 14.42 -14.02 -16.31
C TRP A 596 15.64 -14.66 -15.60
N VAL A 597 15.82 -14.43 -14.29
CA VAL A 597 16.90 -15.04 -13.50
C VAL A 597 16.77 -16.58 -13.44
N VAL A 598 15.55 -17.13 -13.43
CA VAL A 598 15.32 -18.58 -13.60
C VAL A 598 15.76 -19.05 -15.00
N GLY A 599 15.42 -18.30 -16.05
CA GLY A 599 15.84 -18.60 -17.42
C GLY A 599 17.36 -18.57 -17.64
N GLU A 600 18.07 -17.65 -17.00
CA GLU A 600 19.54 -17.54 -16.98
C GLU A 600 20.18 -18.66 -16.13
N MET A 601 19.58 -19.03 -15.00
CA MET A 601 20.01 -20.18 -14.19
C MET A 601 20.05 -21.46 -15.02
N GLU A 602 18.99 -21.75 -15.76
CA GLU A 602 18.92 -22.97 -16.59
C GLU A 602 19.85 -22.93 -17.79
N GLU A 603 20.05 -21.75 -18.39
CA GLU A 603 21.01 -21.57 -19.48
C GLU A 603 22.45 -21.79 -19.02
N ARG A 604 22.82 -21.27 -17.84
CA ARG A 604 24.12 -21.57 -17.19
C ARG A 604 24.26 -23.05 -16.88
N TYR A 605 23.23 -23.71 -16.35
CA TYR A 605 23.26 -25.17 -16.14
C TYR A 605 23.46 -25.94 -17.45
N ARG A 606 22.82 -25.52 -18.54
CA ARG A 606 23.00 -26.09 -19.88
C ARG A 606 24.44 -25.92 -20.38
N LYS A 607 25.02 -24.72 -20.26
CA LYS A 607 26.41 -24.41 -20.66
C LYS A 607 27.44 -25.15 -19.78
N MET A 608 27.25 -25.20 -18.45
CA MET A 608 28.10 -26.00 -17.53
C MET A 608 28.01 -27.50 -17.84
N SER A 609 26.82 -28.03 -18.14
CA SER A 609 26.61 -29.43 -18.50
C SER A 609 27.25 -29.78 -19.86
N LYS A 610 27.11 -28.92 -20.88
CA LYS A 610 27.85 -29.04 -22.15
C LYS A 610 29.35 -29.19 -21.92
N MET A 611 29.90 -28.45 -20.95
CA MET A 611 31.32 -28.45 -20.58
C MET A 611 31.72 -29.52 -19.54
N GLY A 612 30.80 -30.35 -19.04
CA GLY A 612 31.08 -31.38 -18.03
C GLY A 612 31.49 -30.82 -16.65
N VAL A 613 31.02 -29.62 -16.29
CA VAL A 613 31.38 -28.91 -15.05
C VAL A 613 30.19 -28.86 -14.08
N ARG A 614 30.48 -28.82 -12.76
CA ARG A 614 29.47 -28.84 -11.69
C ARG A 614 29.10 -27.47 -11.11
N ASN A 615 29.92 -26.43 -11.29
CA ASN A 615 29.70 -25.09 -10.75
C ASN A 615 30.38 -23.98 -11.58
N ILE A 616 29.97 -22.74 -11.35
CA ILE A 616 30.52 -21.53 -11.98
C ILE A 616 32.04 -21.39 -11.81
N GLU A 617 32.59 -21.73 -10.63
CA GLU A 617 34.03 -21.62 -10.34
C GLU A 617 34.86 -22.50 -11.28
N GLY A 618 34.44 -23.75 -11.50
CA GLY A 618 35.09 -24.66 -12.45
C GLY A 618 34.89 -24.25 -13.91
N TYR A 619 33.78 -23.59 -14.23
CA TYR A 619 33.47 -23.13 -15.59
C TYR A 619 34.37 -21.94 -15.93
N ASN A 620 34.37 -20.91 -15.08
CA ASN A 620 35.28 -19.77 -15.19
C ASN A 620 36.76 -20.19 -15.05
N GLY A 621 37.05 -21.31 -14.37
CA GLY A 621 38.36 -21.96 -14.37
C GLY A 621 38.76 -22.45 -15.77
N ARG A 622 37.93 -23.27 -16.42
CA ARG A 622 38.17 -23.75 -17.79
C ARG A 622 38.20 -22.65 -18.84
N VAL A 623 37.37 -21.62 -18.68
CA VAL A 623 37.40 -20.42 -19.54
C VAL A 623 38.76 -19.74 -19.47
N ARG A 624 39.26 -19.44 -18.26
CA ARG A 624 40.58 -18.79 -18.09
C ARG A 624 41.71 -19.69 -18.58
N GLU A 625 41.61 -21.00 -18.42
CA GLU A 625 42.58 -21.94 -19.00
C GLU A 625 42.59 -21.88 -20.53
N ALA A 626 41.42 -21.89 -21.19
CA ALA A 626 41.30 -21.81 -22.64
C ALA A 626 41.79 -20.45 -23.19
N LEU A 627 41.37 -19.35 -22.57
CA LEU A 627 41.85 -18.00 -22.88
C LEU A 627 43.38 -17.88 -22.71
N SER A 628 43.97 -18.53 -21.70
CA SER A 628 45.44 -18.50 -21.49
C SER A 628 46.24 -19.28 -22.55
N LYS A 629 45.56 -20.05 -23.40
CA LYS A 629 46.15 -20.84 -24.51
C LYS A 629 45.71 -20.34 -25.89
N ASP A 630 44.84 -19.33 -25.96
CA ASP A 630 44.14 -18.88 -27.18
C ASP A 630 43.30 -20.00 -27.84
N GLU A 631 42.72 -20.89 -27.02
CA GLU A 631 41.92 -22.04 -27.45
C GLU A 631 40.41 -21.71 -27.48
N MET A 632 39.78 -21.80 -28.66
CA MET A 632 38.31 -21.78 -28.77
C MET A 632 37.70 -23.06 -28.18
N PHE A 633 36.54 -22.96 -27.53
CA PHE A 633 35.84 -24.16 -27.05
C PHE A 633 35.21 -24.90 -28.23
N LYS A 634 35.55 -26.19 -28.37
CA LYS A 634 35.01 -27.09 -29.40
C LYS A 634 34.27 -28.24 -28.71
N ARG A 635 33.02 -28.48 -29.10
CA ARG A 635 32.21 -29.58 -28.56
C ARG A 635 31.60 -30.39 -29.70
N THR A 636 32.16 -31.57 -29.93
CA THR A 636 31.58 -32.58 -30.81
C THR A 636 30.36 -33.21 -30.12
N VAL A 637 29.21 -33.15 -30.77
CA VAL A 637 27.92 -33.68 -30.32
C VAL A 637 27.43 -34.66 -31.37
N GLN A 638 26.94 -35.83 -30.96
CA GLN A 638 26.22 -36.70 -31.88
C GLN A 638 24.85 -36.07 -32.17
N THR A 639 24.60 -35.65 -33.41
CA THR A 639 23.35 -34.99 -33.82
C THR A 639 22.36 -35.95 -34.48
N GLY A 640 22.81 -37.13 -34.90
CA GLY A 640 21.92 -38.18 -35.39
C GLY A 640 22.64 -39.49 -35.72
N PHE A 641 21.99 -40.27 -36.59
CA PHE A 641 22.61 -41.35 -37.35
C PHE A 641 22.31 -41.09 -38.83
N ASP A 642 23.25 -41.44 -39.70
CA ASP A 642 23.10 -41.33 -41.15
C ASP A 642 22.09 -42.36 -41.67
N GLU A 643 21.13 -41.94 -42.49
CA GLU A 643 19.99 -42.80 -42.89
C GLU A 643 20.37 -43.92 -43.87
N ASP A 644 21.46 -43.76 -44.63
CA ASP A 644 21.95 -44.76 -45.60
C ASP A 644 22.95 -45.75 -44.98
N THR A 645 23.76 -45.31 -44.02
CA THR A 645 24.87 -46.10 -43.44
C THR A 645 24.65 -46.54 -41.99
N GLY A 646 23.78 -45.85 -41.24
CA GLY A 646 23.56 -46.08 -39.81
C GLY A 646 24.73 -45.63 -38.91
N GLU A 647 25.72 -44.93 -39.44
CA GLU A 647 26.84 -44.41 -38.64
C GLU A 647 26.44 -43.14 -37.85
N PRO A 648 26.98 -42.93 -36.64
CA PRO A 648 26.66 -41.76 -35.82
C PRO A 648 27.21 -40.46 -36.44
N ILE A 649 26.32 -39.53 -36.79
CA ILE A 649 26.72 -38.21 -37.29
C ILE A 649 27.16 -37.34 -36.11
N PHE A 650 28.36 -36.77 -36.23
CA PHE A 650 28.99 -35.92 -35.23
C PHE A 650 29.18 -34.49 -35.76
N GLU A 651 28.49 -33.52 -35.16
CA GLU A 651 28.64 -32.10 -35.46
C GLU A 651 29.48 -31.43 -34.36
N THR A 652 30.37 -30.51 -34.71
CA THR A 652 31.24 -29.83 -33.73
C THR A 652 30.87 -28.36 -33.61
N GLU A 653 30.21 -28.01 -32.50
CA GLU A 653 29.95 -26.63 -32.13
C GLU A 653 31.26 -25.97 -31.69
N GLU A 654 31.66 -24.86 -32.31
CA GLU A 654 32.76 -24.00 -31.83
C GLU A 654 32.20 -22.70 -31.26
N PHE A 655 32.66 -22.30 -30.06
CA PHE A 655 32.20 -21.09 -29.38
C PHE A 655 33.30 -20.43 -28.55
N GLN A 656 33.17 -19.13 -28.31
CA GLN A 656 34.18 -18.34 -27.61
C GLN A 656 34.14 -18.61 -26.08
N PRO A 657 35.30 -18.78 -25.42
CA PRO A 657 35.35 -18.98 -23.97
C PRO A 657 35.10 -17.66 -23.20
N GLU A 658 33.85 -17.43 -22.78
CA GLU A 658 33.45 -16.29 -21.93
C GLU A 658 33.15 -16.72 -20.49
N THR A 659 33.56 -15.91 -19.50
CA THR A 659 33.29 -16.15 -18.07
C THR A 659 31.91 -15.65 -17.67
N PHE A 660 31.22 -16.36 -16.79
CA PHE A 660 29.99 -15.84 -16.18
C PHE A 660 30.31 -14.97 -14.96
N PRO A 661 29.76 -13.74 -14.85
CA PRO A 661 29.72 -13.03 -13.57
C PRO A 661 28.80 -13.76 -12.60
N TYR A 662 29.09 -13.70 -11.30
CA TYR A 662 28.07 -13.97 -10.29
C TYR A 662 26.92 -12.98 -10.43
N ILE A 663 25.68 -13.42 -10.23
CA ILE A 663 24.51 -12.54 -10.20
C ILE A 663 23.98 -12.49 -8.77
N VAL A 664 23.86 -11.29 -8.20
CA VAL A 664 23.22 -11.08 -6.90
C VAL A 664 21.94 -10.27 -7.11
N VAL A 665 20.80 -10.91 -6.85
CA VAL A 665 19.48 -10.28 -6.83
C VAL A 665 19.23 -9.74 -5.43
N ILE A 666 18.87 -8.45 -5.33
CA ILE A 666 18.66 -7.75 -4.07
C ILE A 666 17.23 -7.21 -4.06
N VAL A 667 16.46 -7.56 -3.03
CA VAL A 667 15.07 -7.12 -2.85
C VAL A 667 14.96 -6.43 -1.49
N ASP A 668 14.67 -5.12 -1.45
CA ASP A 668 14.57 -4.39 -0.17
C ASP A 668 13.34 -4.80 0.67
N GLU A 669 12.20 -4.97 -0.01
CA GLU A 669 10.93 -5.28 0.62
C GLU A 669 10.17 -6.36 -0.14
N MET A 670 10.48 -7.63 0.18
CA MET A 670 9.75 -8.76 -0.41
C MET A 670 8.25 -8.77 -0.01
N ALA A 671 7.85 -8.09 1.06
CA ALA A 671 6.44 -8.03 1.48
C ALA A 671 5.53 -7.37 0.44
N ASP A 672 5.99 -6.28 -0.18
CA ASP A 672 5.20 -5.56 -1.18
C ASP A 672 5.11 -6.36 -2.50
N LEU A 673 6.12 -7.17 -2.82
CA LEU A 673 6.04 -8.16 -3.92
C LEU A 673 5.07 -9.30 -3.60
N MET A 674 5.14 -9.86 -2.38
CA MET A 674 4.27 -10.95 -1.93
C MET A 674 2.79 -10.56 -1.93
N MET A 675 2.48 -9.30 -1.58
CA MET A 675 1.11 -8.76 -1.60
C MET A 675 0.52 -8.62 -3.00
N VAL A 676 1.34 -8.47 -4.05
CA VAL A 676 0.89 -8.33 -5.44
C VAL A 676 0.90 -9.67 -6.19
N ALA A 677 1.96 -10.48 -6.02
CA ALA A 677 2.24 -11.63 -6.87
C ALA A 677 2.80 -12.85 -6.10
N GLY A 678 2.43 -13.02 -4.82
CA GLY A 678 3.04 -14.00 -3.91
C GLY A 678 3.23 -15.42 -4.45
N LYS A 679 2.26 -15.99 -5.19
CA LYS A 679 2.40 -17.33 -5.81
C LYS A 679 3.57 -17.40 -6.80
N GLU A 680 3.72 -16.39 -7.65
CA GLU A 680 4.76 -16.34 -8.68
C GLU A 680 6.13 -16.08 -8.06
N ILE A 681 6.17 -15.15 -7.09
CA ILE A 681 7.34 -14.83 -6.28
C ILE A 681 7.83 -16.08 -5.54
N GLU A 682 6.98 -16.79 -4.79
CA GLU A 682 7.34 -18.03 -4.10
C GLU A 682 7.84 -19.13 -5.05
N ALA A 683 7.21 -19.31 -6.22
CA ALA A 683 7.63 -20.31 -7.18
C ALA A 683 9.02 -20.01 -7.76
N CYS A 684 9.27 -18.77 -8.19
CA CYS A 684 10.59 -18.33 -8.65
C CYS A 684 11.65 -18.52 -7.57
N ILE A 685 11.34 -18.07 -6.34
CA ILE A 685 12.22 -18.22 -5.17
C ILE A 685 12.54 -19.68 -4.88
N GLN A 686 11.54 -20.57 -4.89
CA GLN A 686 11.74 -21.99 -4.64
C GLN A 686 12.62 -22.63 -5.72
N ARG A 687 12.38 -22.31 -6.99
CA ARG A 687 13.18 -22.84 -8.12
C ARG A 687 14.63 -22.36 -8.05
N LEU A 688 14.85 -21.07 -7.77
CA LEU A 688 16.17 -20.50 -7.60
C LEU A 688 16.87 -21.12 -6.38
N ALA A 689 16.23 -21.15 -5.21
CA ALA A 689 16.86 -21.61 -3.97
C ALA A 689 17.33 -23.08 -3.99
N GLN A 690 16.70 -23.91 -4.82
CA GLN A 690 17.08 -25.31 -4.97
C GLN A 690 18.27 -25.53 -5.92
N MET A 691 18.62 -24.57 -6.78
CA MET A 691 19.55 -24.80 -7.91
C MET A 691 20.56 -23.66 -8.16
N ALA A 692 20.18 -22.39 -7.96
CA ALA A 692 20.93 -21.18 -8.35
C ALA A 692 22.37 -21.10 -7.79
N ARG A 693 22.62 -21.72 -6.63
CA ARG A 693 23.94 -21.76 -5.98
C ARG A 693 25.06 -22.29 -6.89
N ALA A 694 24.78 -23.28 -7.75
CA ALA A 694 25.82 -23.86 -8.62
C ALA A 694 26.13 -22.96 -9.83
N SER A 695 25.13 -22.25 -10.35
CA SER A 695 25.25 -21.30 -11.46
C SER A 695 25.76 -19.91 -11.04
N GLY A 696 26.15 -19.73 -9.77
CA GLY A 696 26.63 -18.45 -9.24
C GLY A 696 25.56 -17.38 -9.13
N ILE A 697 24.30 -17.78 -8.94
CA ILE A 697 23.16 -16.88 -8.79
C ILE A 697 22.73 -16.91 -7.32
N HIS A 698 22.65 -15.73 -6.71
CA HIS A 698 22.37 -15.54 -5.30
C HIS A 698 21.27 -14.50 -5.10
N ILE A 699 20.57 -14.59 -3.96
CA ILE A 699 19.47 -13.69 -3.62
C ILE A 699 19.66 -13.19 -2.19
N ILE A 700 19.59 -11.87 -2.02
CA ILE A 700 19.39 -11.20 -0.74
C ILE A 700 17.97 -10.67 -0.76
N MET A 701 17.08 -11.25 0.05
CA MET A 701 15.74 -10.69 0.26
C MET A 701 15.65 -10.07 1.63
N ALA A 702 15.10 -8.87 1.69
CA ALA A 702 14.85 -8.14 2.91
C ALA A 702 13.35 -7.84 3.10
N THR A 703 12.93 -7.64 4.34
CA THR A 703 11.58 -7.15 4.66
C THR A 703 11.51 -6.37 5.98
N GLN A 704 10.66 -5.33 6.02
CA GLN A 704 10.29 -4.66 7.27
C GLN A 704 9.03 -5.27 7.94
N ARG A 705 8.38 -6.27 7.32
CA ARG A 705 7.14 -6.92 7.79
C ARG A 705 7.37 -8.43 8.05
N PRO A 706 7.95 -8.82 9.21
CA PRO A 706 8.27 -10.22 9.54
C PRO A 706 7.05 -11.08 9.94
N SER A 707 5.95 -11.02 9.16
CA SER A 707 4.76 -11.85 9.38
C SER A 707 4.92 -13.25 8.77
N VAL A 708 4.04 -14.18 9.17
CA VAL A 708 4.01 -15.56 8.64
C VAL A 708 3.58 -15.58 7.17
N ASP A 709 2.80 -14.59 6.73
CA ASP A 709 2.29 -14.48 5.36
C ASP A 709 3.35 -13.97 4.37
N VAL A 710 4.35 -13.22 4.87
CA VAL A 710 5.53 -12.80 4.10
C VAL A 710 6.64 -13.85 4.21
N ILE A 711 6.98 -14.27 5.43
CA ILE A 711 8.05 -15.23 5.71
C ILE A 711 7.42 -16.62 5.92
N THR A 712 6.90 -17.17 4.82
CA THR A 712 6.16 -18.45 4.79
C THR A 712 7.06 -19.65 5.13
N GLY A 713 6.45 -20.83 5.31
CA GLY A 713 7.19 -22.09 5.46
C GLY A 713 8.09 -22.40 4.26
N THR A 714 7.63 -22.10 3.05
CA THR A 714 8.36 -22.29 1.78
C THR A 714 9.60 -21.40 1.74
N ILE A 715 9.45 -20.10 2.04
CA ILE A 715 10.59 -19.16 2.11
C ILE A 715 11.62 -19.66 3.13
N LYS A 716 11.19 -20.08 4.33
CA LYS A 716 12.13 -20.54 5.37
C LYS A 716 12.87 -21.82 5.05
N ALA A 717 12.23 -22.79 4.39
CA ALA A 717 12.90 -24.00 3.93
C ALA A 717 14.02 -23.71 2.92
N ASN A 718 13.84 -22.68 2.10
CA ASN A 718 14.72 -22.29 1.01
C ASN A 718 15.81 -21.27 1.41
N PHE A 719 15.59 -20.46 2.45
CA PHE A 719 16.58 -19.55 3.04
C PHE A 719 17.11 -20.10 4.37
N PRO A 720 18.19 -20.91 4.38
CA PRO A 720 18.79 -21.43 5.61
C PRO A 720 19.65 -20.39 6.34
N THR A 721 20.14 -19.36 5.65
CA THR A 721 20.92 -18.28 6.28
C THR A 721 20.04 -17.06 6.46
N ARG A 722 19.99 -16.52 7.68
CA ARG A 722 19.06 -15.44 8.04
C ARG A 722 19.73 -14.41 8.94
N ILE A 723 19.33 -13.16 8.77
CA ILE A 723 19.68 -12.03 9.64
C ILE A 723 18.38 -11.45 10.19
N SER A 724 18.30 -11.32 11.51
CA SER A 724 17.28 -10.50 12.15
C SER A 724 17.96 -9.30 12.81
N PHE A 725 17.61 -8.10 12.38
CA PHE A 725 17.76 -6.91 13.21
C PHE A 725 16.68 -6.89 14.30
N GLN A 726 16.64 -5.81 15.08
CA GLN A 726 15.61 -5.58 16.08
C GLN A 726 14.18 -5.73 15.49
N VAL A 727 13.31 -6.38 16.26
CA VAL A 727 11.88 -6.58 15.95
C VAL A 727 11.03 -6.30 17.18
N THR A 728 9.73 -6.04 16.97
CA THR A 728 8.79 -5.66 18.03
C THR A 728 8.40 -6.79 18.98
N SER A 729 8.48 -8.06 18.59
CA SER A 729 7.96 -9.15 19.44
C SER A 729 8.72 -10.48 19.37
N LYS A 730 8.49 -11.25 20.44
CA LYS A 730 8.90 -12.66 20.61
C LYS A 730 8.24 -13.61 19.58
N ILE A 731 7.25 -13.13 18.82
CA ILE A 731 6.64 -13.84 17.69
C ILE A 731 7.43 -13.55 16.42
N ASP A 732 7.72 -12.28 16.12
CA ASP A 732 8.47 -11.85 14.94
C ASP A 732 9.87 -12.49 14.89
N SER A 733 10.58 -12.52 16.02
CA SER A 733 11.87 -13.22 16.14
C SER A 733 11.75 -14.70 15.77
N ARG A 734 10.70 -15.39 16.24
CA ARG A 734 10.42 -16.80 15.88
C ARG A 734 10.02 -16.95 14.41
N THR A 735 9.31 -15.98 13.85
CA THR A 735 8.95 -15.98 12.43
C THR A 735 10.20 -15.97 11.56
N ILE A 736 11.23 -15.19 11.91
CA ILE A 736 12.50 -15.08 11.15
C ILE A 736 13.46 -16.23 11.49
N LEU A 737 13.89 -16.30 12.76
CA LEU A 737 14.98 -17.17 13.21
C LEU A 737 14.51 -18.58 13.59
N GLY A 738 13.23 -18.76 13.91
CA GLY A 738 12.70 -19.96 14.59
C GLY A 738 12.74 -19.85 16.12
N GLU A 739 13.59 -18.98 16.66
CA GLU A 739 13.80 -18.77 18.09
C GLU A 739 13.57 -17.30 18.51
N GLN A 740 13.49 -17.05 19.82
CA GLN A 740 13.36 -15.69 20.38
C GLN A 740 14.72 -15.04 20.65
N GLY A 741 14.74 -13.72 20.81
CA GLY A 741 15.91 -12.93 21.19
C GLY A 741 16.26 -11.80 20.23
N ALA A 742 15.64 -11.72 19.05
CA ALA A 742 15.79 -10.56 18.17
C ALA A 742 15.02 -9.33 18.70
N GLU A 743 13.97 -9.54 19.49
CA GLU A 743 13.28 -8.48 20.24
C GLU A 743 14.12 -7.87 21.37
N GLN A 744 15.25 -8.49 21.73
CA GLN A 744 16.17 -8.03 22.78
C GLN A 744 17.36 -7.22 22.21
N LEU A 745 17.42 -7.07 20.88
CA LEU A 745 18.42 -6.25 20.19
C LEU A 745 18.19 -4.75 20.42
N LEU A 746 19.21 -3.95 20.13
CA LEU A 746 19.30 -2.53 20.49
C LEU A 746 18.95 -1.56 19.34
N GLY A 747 18.55 -2.09 18.18
CA GLY A 747 18.39 -1.33 16.94
C GLY A 747 19.73 -0.85 16.39
N MET A 748 19.70 0.16 15.51
CA MET A 748 20.91 0.83 15.00
C MET A 748 22.01 -0.12 14.45
N GLY A 749 21.62 -1.21 13.79
CA GLY A 749 22.53 -2.19 13.19
C GLY A 749 22.88 -3.39 14.08
N ASP A 750 22.42 -3.45 15.32
CA ASP A 750 22.54 -4.63 16.18
C ASP A 750 21.64 -5.78 15.68
N MET A 751 22.23 -6.95 15.39
CA MET A 751 21.56 -8.07 14.72
C MET A 751 21.95 -9.45 15.24
N LEU A 752 21.07 -10.42 14.99
CA LEU A 752 21.32 -11.86 15.12
C LEU A 752 21.49 -12.47 13.73
N TYR A 753 22.71 -12.94 13.45
CA TYR A 753 23.07 -13.69 12.25
C TYR A 753 22.99 -15.19 12.54
N MET A 754 22.17 -15.91 11.76
CA MET A 754 22.04 -17.36 11.82
C MET A 754 22.71 -18.01 10.60
N ALA A 755 23.86 -18.64 10.81
CA ALA A 755 24.54 -19.43 9.80
C ALA A 755 23.90 -20.83 9.71
N GLY A 756 23.52 -21.24 8.49
CA GLY A 756 23.11 -22.63 8.21
C GLY A 756 21.98 -23.16 9.08
N GLY A 757 20.98 -22.33 9.39
CA GLY A 757 19.75 -22.72 10.08
C GLY A 757 19.91 -23.21 11.52
N SER A 758 21.03 -22.93 12.19
CA SER A 758 21.29 -23.44 13.55
C SER A 758 22.15 -22.53 14.42
N LYS A 759 23.34 -22.10 13.99
CA LYS A 759 24.22 -21.27 14.82
C LYS A 759 23.84 -19.79 14.72
N ILE A 760 23.09 -19.30 15.70
CA ILE A 760 22.86 -17.88 15.93
C ILE A 760 24.11 -17.25 16.58
N THR A 761 24.54 -16.09 16.07
CA THR A 761 25.62 -15.26 16.61
C THR A 761 25.17 -13.79 16.57
N ARG A 762 25.38 -13.02 17.65
CA ARG A 762 25.12 -11.57 17.64
C ARG A 762 26.25 -10.84 16.94
N ILE A 763 25.89 -9.90 16.07
CA ILE A 763 26.81 -9.07 15.31
C ILE A 763 26.30 -7.62 15.40
N HIS A 764 27.21 -6.69 15.63
CA HIS A 764 26.97 -5.26 15.57
C HIS A 764 27.37 -4.80 14.16
N GLY A 765 26.37 -4.53 13.33
CA GLY A 765 26.54 -4.16 11.92
C GLY A 765 27.36 -2.88 11.73
N PRO A 766 28.09 -2.74 10.61
CA PRO A 766 28.79 -1.51 10.31
C PRO A 766 27.80 -0.42 9.93
N PHE A 767 28.14 0.81 10.30
CA PHE A 767 27.50 2.01 9.80
C PHE A 767 28.22 2.50 8.54
N VAL A 768 27.42 2.98 7.59
CA VAL A 768 27.79 3.85 6.47
C VAL A 768 26.69 4.92 6.38
N SER A 769 27.02 6.16 6.06
CA SER A 769 26.03 7.20 5.80
C SER A 769 25.58 7.22 4.33
N ASP A 770 24.48 7.91 4.04
CA ASP A 770 23.97 7.98 2.67
C ASP A 770 24.89 8.83 1.78
N GLU A 771 25.57 9.83 2.33
CA GLU A 771 26.62 10.59 1.64
C GLU A 771 27.84 9.71 1.28
N GLU A 772 28.27 8.81 2.18
CA GLU A 772 29.33 7.82 1.89
C GLU A 772 28.90 6.85 0.76
N VAL A 773 27.60 6.50 0.68
CA VAL A 773 27.07 5.69 -0.43
C VAL A 773 27.07 6.49 -1.74
N GLU A 774 26.61 7.74 -1.72
CA GLU A 774 26.60 8.62 -2.89
C GLU A 774 28.01 8.89 -3.44
N GLU A 775 29.00 9.18 -2.60
CA GLU A 775 30.39 9.39 -3.04
C GLU A 775 30.95 8.16 -3.77
N VAL A 776 30.76 6.95 -3.22
CA VAL A 776 31.21 5.70 -3.85
C VAL A 776 30.45 5.41 -5.14
N VAL A 777 29.14 5.64 -5.17
CA VAL A 777 28.32 5.46 -6.37
C VAL A 777 28.69 6.44 -7.48
N ASN A 778 28.94 7.70 -7.15
CA ASN A 778 29.37 8.73 -8.11
C ASN A 778 30.77 8.44 -8.66
N HIS A 779 31.68 7.90 -7.83
CA HIS A 779 32.97 7.40 -8.29
C HIS A 779 32.80 6.22 -9.28
N LEU A 780 31.96 5.23 -8.96
CA LEU A 780 31.68 4.09 -9.85
C LEU A 780 31.02 4.52 -11.19
N LYS A 781 30.12 5.51 -11.16
CA LYS A 781 29.49 6.10 -12.36
C LYS A 781 30.48 6.79 -13.28
N SER A 782 31.65 7.23 -12.76
CA SER A 782 32.66 7.92 -13.58
C SER A 782 33.36 7.03 -14.61
N PHE A 783 33.33 5.70 -14.44
CA PHE A 783 33.94 4.73 -15.36
C PHE A 783 33.09 4.42 -16.61
N GLY A 784 31.82 4.85 -16.64
CA GLY A 784 30.93 4.75 -17.81
C GLY A 784 29.50 4.28 -17.49
N PRO A 785 28.60 4.36 -18.47
CA PRO A 785 27.21 3.90 -18.32
C PRO A 785 27.12 2.37 -18.24
N PRO A 786 26.12 1.81 -17.54
CA PRO A 786 25.94 0.37 -17.43
C PRO A 786 25.50 -0.27 -18.74
N SER A 787 26.05 -1.44 -19.02
CA SER A 787 25.54 -2.33 -20.06
C SER A 787 24.34 -3.12 -19.50
N TYR A 788 23.15 -2.52 -19.63
CA TYR A 788 21.87 -3.15 -19.31
C TYR A 788 21.47 -4.20 -20.37
N MET A 789 20.73 -5.23 -19.94
CA MET A 789 20.18 -6.29 -20.80
C MET A 789 18.66 -6.16 -20.84
N SER A 790 18.08 -5.97 -22.03
CA SER A 790 16.67 -5.61 -22.23
C SER A 790 15.68 -6.63 -21.62
N GLY A 791 15.90 -7.92 -21.89
CA GLY A 791 15.04 -9.03 -21.44
C GLY A 791 14.92 -9.20 -19.92
N VAL A 792 15.73 -8.52 -19.09
CA VAL A 792 15.60 -8.56 -17.63
C VAL A 792 14.31 -7.87 -17.15
N VAL A 793 13.86 -6.82 -17.85
CA VAL A 793 12.69 -6.01 -17.46
C VAL A 793 11.54 -6.14 -18.44
N GLU A 794 11.85 -6.41 -19.71
CA GLU A 794 10.86 -6.72 -20.76
C GLU A 794 10.36 -8.16 -20.64
N GLY A 795 11.23 -9.08 -20.21
CA GLY A 795 10.95 -10.49 -19.98
C GLY A 795 11.56 -11.43 -21.02
N PRO A 796 11.46 -12.75 -20.80
CA PRO A 796 11.70 -13.75 -21.83
C PRO A 796 10.60 -13.72 -22.90
N ASP A 797 10.93 -14.09 -24.14
CA ASP A 797 9.98 -14.25 -25.26
C ASP A 797 8.85 -15.23 -24.90
N GLU A 798 7.66 -15.11 -25.52
CA GLU A 798 6.45 -15.86 -25.13
C GLU A 798 6.67 -17.38 -25.01
N ASP A 799 7.29 -18.02 -26.01
CA ASP A 799 7.65 -19.46 -25.96
C ASP A 799 8.56 -19.81 -24.76
N ARG A 800 9.48 -18.91 -24.39
CA ARG A 800 10.43 -19.10 -23.28
C ARG A 800 9.73 -18.80 -21.94
N ALA A 801 8.82 -17.84 -21.90
CA ALA A 801 7.97 -17.53 -20.74
C ALA A 801 7.07 -18.72 -20.38
N ASP A 802 6.37 -19.31 -21.35
CA ASP A 802 5.53 -20.51 -21.14
C ASP A 802 6.36 -21.70 -20.64
N SER A 803 7.57 -21.91 -21.19
CA SER A 803 8.48 -22.95 -20.71
C SER A 803 8.91 -22.74 -19.24
N ILE A 804 9.12 -21.49 -18.84
CA ILE A 804 9.48 -21.11 -17.46
C ILE A 804 8.27 -21.29 -16.54
N ASP A 805 7.07 -20.88 -16.94
CA ASP A 805 5.86 -21.05 -16.11
C ASP A 805 5.41 -22.51 -15.99
N GLN A 806 5.71 -23.37 -16.97
CA GLN A 806 5.61 -24.82 -16.83
C GLN A 806 6.63 -25.35 -15.81
N VAL A 807 7.91 -24.95 -15.91
CA VAL A 807 8.98 -25.33 -14.97
C VAL A 807 8.69 -24.90 -13.53
N LEU A 808 8.09 -23.72 -13.35
CA LEU A 808 7.73 -23.16 -12.05
C LEU A 808 6.43 -23.75 -11.47
N GLY A 809 5.69 -24.58 -12.23
CA GLY A 809 4.34 -25.01 -11.85
C GLY A 809 3.34 -23.85 -11.75
N LEU A 810 3.65 -22.73 -12.39
CA LEU A 810 2.79 -21.55 -12.45
C LEU A 810 1.69 -21.71 -13.49
N SER A 811 1.94 -22.51 -14.54
CA SER A 811 0.98 -22.93 -15.55
C SER A 811 -0.30 -23.50 -14.91
N SER A 812 -1.30 -22.64 -14.73
CA SER A 812 -2.69 -23.03 -14.57
C SER A 812 -3.20 -23.50 -15.92
N GLY A 813 -2.76 -24.70 -16.33
CA GLY A 813 -3.25 -25.33 -17.55
C GLY A 813 -4.76 -25.48 -17.44
N GLU A 814 -5.50 -24.84 -18.35
CA GLU A 814 -6.97 -24.84 -18.33
C GLU A 814 -7.53 -26.27 -18.42
N GLY A 815 -6.82 -27.16 -19.11
CA GLY A 815 -7.10 -28.60 -19.11
C GLY A 815 -6.96 -29.27 -17.73
N GLY A 816 -6.04 -28.84 -16.86
CA GLY A 816 -5.79 -29.49 -15.57
C GLY A 816 -6.86 -29.20 -14.50
N ASP A 817 -7.40 -27.98 -14.46
CA ASP A 817 -8.55 -27.67 -13.60
C ASP A 817 -9.87 -28.15 -14.23
N ALA A 818 -9.96 -28.28 -15.56
CA ALA A 818 -11.09 -28.94 -16.24
C ALA A 818 -11.12 -30.46 -15.97
N GLU A 819 -10.02 -31.19 -16.14
CA GLU A 819 -9.91 -32.62 -15.82
C GLU A 819 -10.24 -32.90 -14.35
N LEU A 820 -9.75 -32.06 -13.43
CA LEU A 820 -10.10 -32.16 -12.01
C LEU A 820 -11.58 -31.83 -11.73
N TYR A 821 -12.19 -30.93 -12.51
CA TYR A 821 -13.61 -30.63 -12.42
C TYR A 821 -14.46 -31.80 -12.93
N ASP A 822 -14.18 -32.32 -14.13
CA ASP A 822 -14.91 -33.47 -14.70
C ASP A 822 -14.78 -34.71 -13.83
N LEU A 823 -13.59 -34.97 -13.26
CA LEU A 823 -13.37 -36.05 -12.29
C LEU A 823 -14.15 -35.80 -10.98
N ALA A 824 -14.25 -34.55 -10.52
CA ALA A 824 -15.09 -34.20 -9.36
C ALA A 824 -16.58 -34.43 -9.64
N VAL A 825 -17.07 -33.99 -10.81
CA VAL A 825 -18.45 -34.18 -11.27
C VAL A 825 -18.79 -35.66 -11.40
N ALA A 826 -17.91 -36.48 -12.00
CA ALA A 826 -18.08 -37.92 -12.11
C ALA A 826 -18.16 -38.61 -10.74
N ILE A 827 -17.32 -38.21 -9.78
CA ILE A 827 -17.37 -38.71 -8.39
C ILE A 827 -18.67 -38.28 -7.69
N VAL A 828 -19.14 -37.04 -7.91
CA VAL A 828 -20.38 -36.52 -7.33
C VAL A 828 -21.62 -37.20 -7.90
N ALA A 829 -21.67 -37.42 -9.21
CA ALA A 829 -22.74 -38.15 -9.89
C ALA A 829 -22.84 -39.60 -9.38
N LYS A 830 -21.70 -40.30 -9.31
CA LYS A 830 -21.61 -41.70 -8.89
C LYS A 830 -21.85 -41.95 -7.40
N ASP A 831 -21.21 -41.19 -6.51
CA ASP A 831 -21.34 -41.39 -5.06
C ASP A 831 -22.59 -40.68 -4.46
N ARG A 832 -23.31 -39.90 -5.27
CA ARG A 832 -24.47 -39.05 -4.94
C ARG A 832 -24.23 -38.15 -3.71
N LYS A 833 -22.99 -37.68 -3.54
CA LYS A 833 -22.52 -36.93 -2.35
C LYS A 833 -21.59 -35.79 -2.76
N CYS A 834 -22.02 -34.56 -2.51
CA CYS A 834 -21.19 -33.38 -2.67
C CYS A 834 -21.05 -32.63 -1.34
N SER A 835 -19.80 -32.48 -0.88
CA SER A 835 -19.38 -31.51 0.13
C SER A 835 -17.87 -31.27 0.02
N THR A 836 -17.38 -30.11 0.45
CA THR A 836 -15.97 -29.71 0.31
C THR A 836 -15.02 -30.76 0.90
N SER A 837 -15.23 -31.18 2.14
CA SER A 837 -14.46 -32.24 2.81
C SER A 837 -14.69 -33.67 2.27
N TYR A 838 -15.63 -33.88 1.33
CA TYR A 838 -15.75 -35.14 0.59
C TYR A 838 -14.84 -35.11 -0.64
N ILE A 839 -14.97 -34.07 -1.47
CA ILE A 839 -14.15 -33.86 -2.68
C ILE A 839 -12.66 -33.74 -2.32
N GLN A 840 -12.34 -33.00 -1.25
CA GLN A 840 -10.99 -32.88 -0.68
C GLN A 840 -10.32 -34.24 -0.43
N ARG A 841 -11.07 -35.21 0.14
CA ARG A 841 -10.55 -36.55 0.45
C ARG A 841 -10.57 -37.51 -0.75
N LYS A 842 -11.48 -37.30 -1.69
CA LYS A 842 -11.63 -38.11 -2.91
C LYS A 842 -10.58 -37.77 -3.97
N LEU A 843 -10.19 -36.51 -4.09
CA LEU A 843 -9.20 -36.01 -5.04
C LEU A 843 -7.83 -35.70 -4.41
N ALA A 844 -7.69 -35.87 -3.08
CA ALA A 844 -6.48 -35.53 -2.31
C ALA A 844 -5.99 -34.06 -2.43
N ILE A 845 -6.89 -33.14 -2.79
CA ILE A 845 -6.61 -31.71 -2.98
C ILE A 845 -6.74 -30.89 -1.69
N GLY A 846 -6.21 -29.66 -1.68
CA GLY A 846 -6.38 -28.70 -0.58
C GLY A 846 -7.82 -28.19 -0.43
N TYR A 847 -8.21 -27.77 0.79
CA TYR A 847 -9.57 -27.34 1.13
C TYR A 847 -10.11 -26.24 0.20
N ASN A 848 -9.32 -25.19 -0.08
CA ASN A 848 -9.75 -24.08 -0.91
C ASN A 848 -10.00 -24.49 -2.38
N LYS A 849 -9.27 -25.48 -2.91
CA LYS A 849 -9.53 -26.03 -4.25
C LYS A 849 -10.78 -26.91 -4.27
N ALA A 850 -11.00 -27.70 -3.20
CA ALA A 850 -12.23 -28.46 -3.03
C ALA A 850 -13.47 -27.58 -2.78
N ALA A 851 -13.31 -26.40 -2.20
CA ALA A 851 -14.38 -25.39 -2.08
C ALA A 851 -14.74 -24.85 -3.47
N ARG A 852 -13.76 -24.33 -4.21
CA ARG A 852 -13.96 -23.78 -5.57
C ARG A 852 -14.64 -24.77 -6.52
N LEU A 853 -14.21 -26.04 -6.56
CA LEU A 853 -14.84 -27.05 -7.42
C LEU A 853 -16.31 -27.31 -7.03
N VAL A 854 -16.64 -27.23 -5.73
CA VAL A 854 -18.01 -27.42 -5.22
C VAL A 854 -18.89 -26.18 -5.44
N GLU A 855 -18.30 -24.99 -5.44
CA GLU A 855 -18.96 -23.72 -5.81
C GLU A 855 -19.22 -23.67 -7.32
N GLN A 856 -18.24 -24.04 -8.15
CA GLN A 856 -18.37 -24.17 -9.61
C GLN A 856 -19.46 -25.20 -9.99
N MET A 857 -19.56 -26.32 -9.26
CA MET A 857 -20.66 -27.29 -9.42
C MET A 857 -22.04 -26.74 -8.98
N GLU A 858 -22.10 -25.75 -8.09
CA GLU A 858 -23.35 -25.05 -7.74
C GLU A 858 -23.75 -24.06 -8.84
N GLU A 859 -22.81 -23.24 -9.31
CA GLU A 859 -23.03 -22.27 -10.39
C GLU A 859 -23.44 -22.92 -11.71
N GLN A 860 -22.82 -24.05 -12.07
CA GLN A 860 -23.18 -24.84 -13.26
C GLN A 860 -24.42 -25.74 -13.05
N GLY A 861 -25.06 -25.72 -11.88
CA GLY A 861 -26.26 -26.51 -11.61
C GLY A 861 -26.05 -28.03 -11.55
N VAL A 862 -24.81 -28.50 -11.33
CA VAL A 862 -24.49 -29.91 -11.08
C VAL A 862 -25.01 -30.33 -9.69
N VAL A 863 -24.99 -29.42 -8.72
CA VAL A 863 -25.49 -29.62 -7.35
C VAL A 863 -26.32 -28.44 -6.87
N THR A 864 -27.19 -28.66 -5.88
CA THR A 864 -27.92 -27.57 -5.22
C THR A 864 -26.99 -26.70 -4.36
N PRO A 865 -27.44 -25.48 -4.01
CA PRO A 865 -26.96 -24.76 -2.84
C PRO A 865 -26.94 -25.62 -1.58
N ALA A 866 -26.03 -25.28 -0.66
CA ALA A 866 -25.88 -25.98 0.61
C ALA A 866 -27.07 -25.71 1.53
N ASN A 867 -27.72 -26.77 2.03
CA ASN A 867 -28.79 -26.64 3.01
C ASN A 867 -28.25 -26.30 4.42
N HIS A 868 -29.15 -26.13 5.40
CA HIS A 868 -28.81 -25.76 6.78
C HIS A 868 -27.97 -26.80 7.57
N VAL A 869 -27.57 -27.92 6.95
CA VAL A 869 -26.65 -28.94 7.50
C VAL A 869 -25.41 -29.12 6.61
N GLY A 870 -25.19 -28.22 5.65
CA GLY A 870 -24.08 -28.29 4.70
C GLY A 870 -24.19 -29.43 3.67
N LYS A 871 -25.37 -30.05 3.53
CA LYS A 871 -25.61 -31.04 2.46
C LYS A 871 -26.06 -30.33 1.18
N ARG A 872 -25.59 -30.85 0.05
CA ARG A 872 -25.99 -30.47 -1.31
C ARG A 872 -26.60 -31.70 -1.99
N GLU A 873 -27.68 -31.51 -2.74
CA GLU A 873 -28.28 -32.56 -3.55
C GLU A 873 -27.70 -32.53 -4.97
N VAL A 874 -27.60 -33.68 -5.63
CA VAL A 874 -26.96 -33.79 -6.95
C VAL A 874 -28.03 -33.78 -8.04
N LEU A 875 -27.93 -32.85 -8.97
CA LEU A 875 -28.96 -32.56 -9.98
C LEU A 875 -28.71 -33.28 -11.31
N VAL A 876 -27.47 -33.68 -11.59
CA VAL A 876 -27.09 -34.53 -12.73
C VAL A 876 -27.74 -35.93 -12.59
N PRO A 877 -28.18 -36.57 -13.70
CA PRO A 877 -28.59 -37.98 -13.70
C PRO A 877 -27.50 -38.94 -13.22
N GLU A 878 -27.90 -40.18 -12.94
CA GLU A 878 -27.01 -41.27 -12.52
C GLU A 878 -26.24 -41.86 -13.73
N VAL A 879 -24.99 -42.30 -13.51
CA VAL A 879 -24.01 -42.71 -14.53
C VAL A 879 -23.34 -44.02 -14.12
#